data_AF-A0AA39FFZ0-F1
#
_entry.id   AF-A0AA39FFZ0-F1
#
_cell.length_a   1.000
_cell.length_b   1.000
_cell.length_c   1.000
_cell.angle_alpha   90.00
_cell.angle_beta   90.00
_cell.angle_gamma   90.00
#
_symmetry.space_group_name_H-M   'P 1'
#
loop_
_entity.id
_entity.type
_entity.pdbx_description
1 polymer ?
#
loop_
_entity_poly.entity_id
_entity_poly.type
_entity_poly.pdbx_seq_one_letter_code
_entity_poly.pdbx_strand_id
1 'polypeptide(L)'
;MRYGIFKSYLDKIDAGDGNLDNFSRGYEKFGIIIDENNRVTVREWAPGAHKLYLTGDFNNWNRTSMPFTKLEFGKWELILNPNDDGSCPLRHLSEVKIIVENGNGELLDRLSPWATYVTQPEDRSEGTTYKQRIWHPERQNVFKWQNNKPKKPRSLRIYECHVGIATSELRVGTYLEFAKNIIPRIVKQGYNTIQLMGIMEHAYYASFGYQVTSFYAASSRYGTPDELKQLVDTAHAHGIYVLLDVVHSHASKNTCDGLNMFDGTDTCFFHPPPRGEHPLWDSRLFNYGNYDVLKFLLSNLRWYMEEYRFDGFRFDGVTSMLYHSRGLGQGFSGHYDEYFNLNVDYEGIVYLMLANYMLQQLNPEVITIAEDVSGMPGVCRPVEEGGLGFDYRLAMAIPDKWIKLLKTQKDEDWNMGDICWVLSNRRWMEKAVAYCESHDQALVGDKTIAFWLMDKEMYSHMSIMSPPSSIISRGIALHNMIRLITHGLGGEAFLNFMGNEFGHPEWLDFPRIGNNSSYHYARRQWHLADDSLLKYQYLNNWDREMNMLEEKYAWLPSDPGYVSCKHEDDKVIVFDRAGLVFVFNFHTEKSFPDYAIGVPNAGTYKVVLNSDDELFGGQSRIDSSVAHFSEPVNYANRPNKMLVYIPCRTAIVYAREP
;
A
#
# COMPACT_ATOMS: atom_id res chain seq x y z
N MET A 1 -2.26 24.61 -18.48
CA MET A 1 -2.19 23.59 -19.56
C MET A 1 -2.77 22.25 -19.12
N ARG A 2 -2.22 21.54 -18.11
CA ARG A 2 -2.70 20.22 -17.63
C ARG A 2 -4.22 20.14 -17.38
N TYR A 3 -4.76 21.09 -16.61
CA TYR A 3 -6.19 21.15 -16.33
C TYR A 3 -7.06 21.29 -17.60
N GLY A 4 -6.57 21.99 -18.63
CA GLY A 4 -7.26 22.10 -19.92
C GLY A 4 -7.27 20.78 -20.68
N ILE A 5 -6.19 19.99 -20.61
CA ILE A 5 -6.14 18.64 -21.21
C ILE A 5 -7.12 17.73 -20.46
N PHE A 6 -7.10 17.73 -19.12
CA PHE A 6 -8.06 17.00 -18.29
C PHE A 6 -9.52 17.32 -18.68
N LYS A 7 -9.88 18.59 -18.80
CA LYS A 7 -11.24 18.99 -19.24
C LYS A 7 -11.58 18.48 -20.64
N SER A 8 -10.64 18.52 -21.58
CA SER A 8 -10.88 17.98 -22.93
C SER A 8 -11.15 16.46 -22.94
N TYR A 9 -10.56 15.70 -22.00
CA TYR A 9 -10.86 14.28 -21.85
C TYR A 9 -12.20 14.07 -21.15
N LEU A 10 -12.54 14.88 -20.15
CA LEU A 10 -13.84 14.86 -19.52
C LEU A 10 -14.97 15.15 -20.54
N ASP A 11 -14.81 16.18 -21.37
CA ASP A 11 -15.77 16.51 -22.43
C ASP A 11 -15.96 15.36 -23.44
N LYS A 12 -14.88 14.64 -23.77
CA LYS A 12 -14.95 13.44 -24.64
C LYS A 12 -15.72 12.30 -23.97
N ILE A 13 -15.50 12.08 -22.67
CA ILE A 13 -16.21 11.06 -21.90
C ILE A 13 -17.70 11.42 -21.79
N ASP A 14 -18.00 12.69 -21.51
CA ASP A 14 -19.38 13.17 -21.41
C ASP A 14 -20.10 13.07 -22.76
N ALA A 15 -19.42 13.35 -23.87
CA ALA A 15 -20.00 13.19 -25.21
C ALA A 15 -20.19 11.72 -25.63
N GLY A 16 -19.30 10.81 -25.19
CA GLY A 16 -19.30 9.41 -25.61
C GLY A 16 -20.15 8.47 -24.73
N ASP A 17 -20.02 8.60 -23.42
CA ASP A 17 -20.67 7.74 -22.42
C ASP A 17 -21.62 8.52 -21.48
N GLY A 18 -21.80 9.82 -21.72
CA GLY A 18 -22.71 10.69 -20.98
C GLY A 18 -22.08 11.32 -19.74
N ASN A 19 -21.33 10.55 -18.96
CA ASN A 19 -20.58 11.02 -17.79
C ASN A 19 -19.55 9.98 -17.33
N LEU A 20 -18.70 10.37 -16.36
CA LEU A 20 -17.72 9.49 -15.72
C LEU A 20 -18.35 8.30 -14.98
N ASP A 21 -19.56 8.45 -14.41
CA ASP A 21 -20.26 7.37 -13.72
C ASP A 21 -20.55 6.21 -14.69
N ASN A 22 -21.19 6.47 -15.82
CA ASN A 22 -21.43 5.48 -16.87
C ASN A 22 -20.13 4.95 -17.50
N PHE A 23 -19.13 5.83 -17.69
CA PHE A 23 -17.86 5.46 -18.31
C PHE A 23 -17.10 4.40 -17.50
N SER A 24 -17.15 4.51 -16.17
CA SER A 24 -16.47 3.63 -15.21
C SER A 24 -17.21 2.33 -14.90
N ARG A 25 -18.39 2.11 -15.49
CA ARG A 25 -19.10 0.82 -15.42
C ARG A 25 -18.80 -0.07 -16.62
N GLY A 26 -17.56 -0.02 -17.12
CA GLY A 26 -17.13 -0.86 -18.24
C GLY A 26 -17.29 -2.35 -17.97
N TYR A 27 -17.09 -2.78 -16.71
CA TYR A 27 -17.21 -4.16 -16.29
C TYR A 27 -18.66 -4.71 -16.36
N GLU A 28 -19.68 -3.84 -16.43
CA GLU A 28 -21.07 -4.24 -16.70
C GLU A 28 -21.33 -4.50 -18.19
N LYS A 29 -20.36 -4.18 -19.06
CA LYS A 29 -20.48 -4.23 -20.52
C LYS A 29 -19.43 -5.08 -21.20
N PHE A 30 -18.27 -5.28 -20.60
CA PHE A 30 -17.13 -6.04 -21.12
C PHE A 30 -16.80 -7.25 -20.24
N GLY A 31 -16.11 -8.22 -20.81
CA GLY A 31 -15.90 -9.54 -20.20
C GLY A 31 -17.09 -10.46 -20.44
N ILE A 32 -17.28 -11.40 -19.53
CA ILE A 32 -18.35 -12.40 -19.58
C ILE A 32 -19.44 -12.00 -18.58
N ILE A 33 -20.59 -11.58 -19.09
CA ILE A 33 -21.73 -11.13 -18.29
C ILE A 33 -22.85 -12.14 -18.41
N ILE A 34 -23.28 -12.68 -17.27
CA ILE A 34 -24.38 -13.62 -17.16
C ILE A 34 -25.57 -12.86 -16.55
N ASP A 35 -26.66 -12.72 -17.30
CA ASP A 35 -27.84 -12.01 -16.83
C ASP A 35 -28.78 -12.90 -15.99
N GLU A 36 -29.83 -12.31 -15.43
CA GLU A 36 -30.80 -13.02 -14.59
C GLU A 36 -31.54 -14.15 -15.31
N ASN A 37 -31.55 -14.17 -16.65
CA ASN A 37 -32.17 -15.22 -17.44
C ASN A 37 -31.15 -16.25 -17.93
N ASN A 38 -29.94 -16.28 -17.35
CA ASN A 38 -28.84 -17.16 -17.73
C ASN A 38 -28.33 -16.96 -19.17
N ARG A 39 -28.67 -15.85 -19.81
CA ARG A 39 -28.09 -15.50 -21.11
C ARG A 39 -26.72 -14.88 -20.86
N VAL A 40 -25.75 -15.32 -21.65
CA VAL A 40 -24.37 -14.83 -21.54
C VAL A 40 -24.08 -13.87 -22.67
N THR A 41 -23.65 -12.66 -22.32
CA THR A 41 -23.07 -11.70 -23.26
C THR A 41 -21.58 -11.62 -22.99
N VAL A 42 -20.78 -11.94 -24.00
CA VAL A 42 -19.32 -11.79 -23.93
C VAL A 42 -18.90 -10.66 -24.84
N ARG A 43 -18.20 -9.67 -24.28
CA ARG A 43 -17.75 -8.51 -25.06
C ARG A 43 -16.29 -8.20 -24.78
N GLU A 44 -15.51 -8.05 -25.83
CA GLU A 44 -14.07 -7.77 -25.76
C GLU A 44 -13.68 -6.59 -26.65
N TRP A 45 -12.58 -5.93 -26.29
CA TRP A 45 -11.94 -4.91 -27.12
C TRP A 45 -10.62 -5.45 -27.67
N ALA A 46 -10.59 -5.74 -28.97
CA ALA A 46 -9.46 -6.35 -29.66
C ALA A 46 -9.37 -5.79 -31.09
N PRO A 47 -8.95 -4.53 -31.25
CA PRO A 47 -9.00 -3.84 -32.54
C PRO A 47 -8.10 -4.49 -33.60
N GLY A 48 -6.96 -5.05 -33.21
CA GLY A 48 -6.00 -5.74 -34.08
C GLY A 48 -6.36 -7.19 -34.42
N ALA A 49 -7.39 -7.76 -33.78
CA ALA A 49 -7.82 -9.14 -34.06
C ALA A 49 -8.46 -9.25 -35.45
N HIS A 50 -8.14 -10.34 -36.16
CA HIS A 50 -8.81 -10.69 -37.41
C HIS A 50 -10.16 -11.38 -37.14
N LYS A 51 -10.17 -12.32 -36.19
CA LYS A 51 -11.39 -12.95 -35.63
C LYS A 51 -11.21 -13.26 -34.15
N LEU A 52 -12.32 -13.34 -33.43
CA LEU A 52 -12.35 -13.80 -32.03
C LEU A 52 -13.31 -14.97 -31.88
N TYR A 53 -12.97 -15.89 -30.97
CA TYR A 53 -13.83 -17.00 -30.58
C TYR A 53 -13.79 -17.22 -29.06
N LEU A 54 -14.84 -17.82 -28.51
CA LEU A 54 -14.87 -18.32 -27.14
C LEU A 54 -14.70 -19.84 -27.16
N THR A 55 -13.89 -20.37 -26.26
CA THR A 55 -13.75 -21.82 -26.08
C THR A 55 -13.68 -22.15 -24.60
N GLY A 56 -13.96 -23.40 -24.24
CA GLY A 56 -13.86 -23.87 -22.87
C GLY A 56 -14.57 -25.20 -22.66
N ASP A 57 -14.82 -25.53 -21.40
CA ASP A 57 -15.47 -26.81 -21.05
C ASP A 57 -16.86 -26.94 -21.70
N PHE A 58 -17.59 -25.83 -21.79
CA PHE A 58 -18.96 -25.79 -22.32
C PHE A 58 -19.10 -26.21 -23.79
N ASN A 59 -18.02 -26.11 -24.59
CA ASN A 59 -18.03 -26.49 -26.01
C ASN A 59 -16.99 -27.56 -26.35
N ASN A 60 -16.56 -28.34 -25.35
CA ASN A 60 -15.52 -29.38 -25.48
C ASN A 60 -14.23 -28.84 -26.10
N TRP A 61 -13.85 -27.61 -25.73
CA TRP A 61 -12.62 -26.96 -26.18
C TRP A 61 -12.52 -26.75 -27.71
N ASN A 62 -13.65 -26.77 -28.43
CA ASN A 62 -13.65 -26.45 -29.85
C ASN A 62 -13.35 -24.96 -30.08
N ARG A 63 -12.10 -24.67 -30.47
CA ARG A 63 -11.50 -23.34 -30.55
C ARG A 63 -12.20 -22.35 -31.49
N THR A 64 -12.99 -22.82 -32.47
CA THR A 64 -13.57 -21.94 -33.50
C THR A 64 -15.09 -22.04 -33.62
N SER A 65 -15.74 -22.87 -32.80
CA SER A 65 -17.19 -23.11 -32.88
C SER A 65 -18.07 -21.95 -32.40
N MET A 66 -17.53 -21.03 -31.60
CA MET A 66 -18.27 -19.89 -31.02
C MET A 66 -17.65 -18.55 -31.43
N PRO A 67 -17.82 -18.11 -32.70
CA PRO A 67 -17.24 -16.87 -33.19
C PRO A 67 -17.95 -15.63 -32.65
N PHE A 68 -17.19 -14.58 -32.36
CA PHE A 68 -17.74 -13.27 -32.02
C PHE A 68 -18.14 -12.51 -33.30
N THR A 69 -19.13 -11.64 -33.16
CA THR A 69 -19.47 -10.62 -34.15
C THR A 69 -18.62 -9.38 -33.93
N LYS A 70 -17.93 -8.91 -34.97
CA LYS A 70 -17.18 -7.66 -34.93
C LYS A 70 -18.15 -6.48 -34.89
N LEU A 71 -17.96 -5.58 -33.93
CA LEU A 71 -18.68 -4.32 -33.78
C LEU A 71 -17.80 -3.14 -34.23
N GLU A 72 -18.36 -1.95 -34.15
CA GLU A 72 -17.59 -0.71 -34.37
C GLU A 72 -16.48 -0.54 -33.31
N PHE A 73 -15.51 0.31 -33.63
CA PHE A 73 -14.40 0.68 -32.74
C PHE A 73 -13.55 -0.51 -32.24
N GLY A 74 -13.49 -1.60 -33.01
CA GLY A 74 -12.66 -2.76 -32.66
C GLY A 74 -13.20 -3.61 -31.50
N LYS A 75 -14.48 -3.44 -31.17
CA LYS A 75 -15.18 -4.23 -30.16
C LYS A 75 -15.75 -5.49 -30.79
N TRP A 76 -15.97 -6.51 -29.99
CA TRP A 76 -16.46 -7.81 -30.42
C TRP A 76 -17.49 -8.32 -29.44
N GLU A 77 -18.55 -8.97 -29.93
CA GLU A 77 -19.62 -9.50 -29.09
C GLU A 77 -20.04 -10.90 -29.48
N LEU A 78 -20.27 -11.74 -28.47
CA LEU A 78 -20.88 -13.06 -28.60
C LEU A 78 -22.03 -13.17 -27.60
N ILE A 79 -23.17 -13.67 -28.06
CA ILE A 79 -24.34 -13.95 -27.21
C ILE A 79 -24.55 -15.46 -27.18
N LEU A 80 -24.54 -16.06 -25.99
CA LEU A 80 -24.94 -17.44 -25.76
C LEU A 80 -26.31 -17.46 -25.09
N ASN A 81 -27.27 -18.12 -25.71
CA ASN A 81 -28.57 -18.35 -25.11
C ASN A 81 -28.46 -19.41 -23.98
N PRO A 82 -29.39 -19.40 -23.02
CA PRO A 82 -29.52 -20.49 -22.05
C PRO A 82 -29.64 -21.84 -22.76
N ASN A 83 -29.20 -22.89 -22.08
CA ASN A 83 -29.44 -24.27 -22.54
C ASN A 83 -30.95 -24.56 -22.62
N ASP A 84 -31.34 -25.65 -23.28
CA ASP A 84 -32.76 -26.04 -23.45
C ASP A 84 -33.50 -26.22 -22.12
N ASP A 85 -32.79 -26.55 -21.04
CA ASP A 85 -33.32 -26.67 -19.68
C ASP A 85 -33.37 -25.33 -18.90
N GLY A 86 -32.98 -24.23 -19.54
CA GLY A 86 -32.90 -22.89 -18.96
C GLY A 86 -31.64 -22.62 -18.13
N SER A 87 -30.71 -23.58 -18.03
CA SER A 87 -29.46 -23.40 -17.29
C SER A 87 -28.45 -22.52 -18.06
N CYS A 88 -27.53 -21.90 -17.33
CA CYS A 88 -26.44 -21.13 -17.94
C CYS A 88 -25.52 -22.04 -18.75
N PRO A 89 -25.16 -21.68 -20.00
CA PRO A 89 -24.23 -22.45 -20.81
C PRO A 89 -22.82 -22.46 -20.19
N LEU A 90 -22.46 -21.42 -19.44
CA LEU A 90 -21.19 -21.31 -18.72
C LEU A 90 -21.42 -21.61 -17.23
N ARG A 91 -21.04 -22.81 -16.79
CA ARG A 91 -21.22 -23.24 -15.40
C ARG A 91 -20.22 -22.54 -14.49
N HIS A 92 -20.62 -22.31 -13.24
CA HIS A 92 -19.70 -21.83 -12.21
C HIS A 92 -18.44 -22.72 -12.14
N LEU A 93 -17.27 -22.09 -12.06
CA LEU A 93 -15.94 -22.69 -12.05
C LEU A 93 -15.53 -23.47 -13.31
N SER A 94 -16.37 -23.51 -14.36
CA SER A 94 -15.92 -24.03 -15.66
C SER A 94 -14.83 -23.15 -16.25
N GLU A 95 -13.92 -23.77 -16.99
CA GLU A 95 -12.82 -23.09 -17.66
C GLU A 95 -13.29 -22.49 -19.00
N VAL A 96 -12.80 -21.29 -19.28
CA VAL A 96 -13.02 -20.59 -20.55
C VAL A 96 -11.73 -19.92 -21.03
N LYS A 97 -11.69 -19.61 -22.32
CA LYS A 97 -10.58 -18.92 -22.96
C LYS A 97 -11.05 -18.16 -24.21
N ILE A 98 -10.45 -17.00 -24.45
CA ILE A 98 -10.63 -16.24 -25.69
C ILE A 98 -9.58 -16.72 -26.69
N ILE A 99 -10.02 -17.05 -27.90
CA ILE A 99 -9.15 -17.37 -29.03
C ILE A 99 -9.08 -16.17 -29.96
N VAL A 100 -7.88 -15.65 -30.18
CA VAL A 100 -7.63 -14.52 -31.07
C VAL A 100 -6.94 -15.01 -32.33
N GLU A 101 -7.58 -14.86 -33.49
CA GLU A 101 -6.94 -15.05 -34.79
C GLU A 101 -6.22 -13.75 -35.16
N ASN A 102 -4.88 -13.76 -35.19
CA ASN A 102 -4.10 -12.58 -35.56
C ASN A 102 -4.09 -12.35 -37.08
N GLY A 103 -3.45 -11.27 -37.53
CA GLY A 103 -3.36 -10.93 -38.97
C GLY A 103 -2.64 -11.96 -39.85
N ASN A 104 -1.88 -12.90 -39.24
CA ASN A 104 -1.19 -13.99 -39.92
C ASN A 104 -2.01 -15.29 -39.94
N GLY A 105 -3.22 -15.30 -39.37
CA GLY A 105 -4.07 -16.49 -39.26
C GLY A 105 -3.70 -17.44 -38.12
N GLU A 106 -2.80 -17.04 -37.22
CA GLU A 106 -2.44 -17.83 -36.03
C GLU A 106 -3.51 -17.66 -34.95
N LEU A 107 -3.90 -18.78 -34.32
CA LEU A 107 -4.87 -18.81 -33.23
C LEU A 107 -4.15 -18.73 -31.88
N LEU A 108 -4.30 -17.59 -31.21
CA LEU A 108 -3.68 -17.26 -29.94
C LEU A 108 -4.64 -17.48 -28.77
N ASP A 109 -4.14 -18.12 -27.73
CA ASP A 109 -4.86 -18.39 -26.49
C ASP A 109 -4.74 -17.21 -25.52
N ARG A 110 -5.86 -16.65 -25.07
CA ARG A 110 -5.90 -15.49 -24.16
C ARG A 110 -6.95 -15.65 -23.06
N LEU A 111 -6.66 -15.06 -21.91
CA LEU A 111 -7.68 -14.79 -20.90
C LEU A 111 -8.35 -13.45 -21.23
N SER A 112 -9.61 -13.28 -20.83
CA SER A 112 -10.28 -11.98 -20.92
C SER A 112 -9.53 -10.94 -20.07
N PRO A 113 -9.27 -9.72 -20.58
CA PRO A 113 -8.78 -8.59 -19.79
C PRO A 113 -9.67 -8.28 -18.58
N TRP A 114 -10.95 -8.66 -18.67
CA TRP A 114 -12.00 -8.43 -17.68
C TRP A 114 -12.30 -9.69 -16.85
N ALA A 115 -11.42 -10.71 -16.88
CA ALA A 115 -11.59 -11.91 -16.08
C ALA A 115 -11.66 -11.58 -14.58
N THR A 116 -12.73 -12.03 -13.93
CA THR A 116 -12.98 -11.78 -12.50
C THR A 116 -12.38 -12.85 -11.59
N TYR A 117 -12.03 -14.01 -12.14
CA TYR A 117 -11.34 -15.06 -11.42
C TYR A 117 -10.51 -15.93 -12.37
N VAL A 118 -9.24 -16.12 -12.02
CA VAL A 118 -8.32 -17.00 -12.75
C VAL A 118 -7.56 -17.83 -11.72
N THR A 119 -7.26 -19.09 -12.02
CA THR A 119 -6.62 -20.01 -11.07
C THR A 119 -5.35 -20.61 -11.66
N GLN A 120 -4.38 -20.96 -10.80
CA GLN A 120 -3.26 -21.80 -11.22
C GLN A 120 -3.76 -23.17 -11.71
N PRO A 121 -3.02 -23.84 -12.61
CA PRO A 121 -3.25 -25.25 -12.90
C PRO A 121 -3.17 -26.09 -11.61
N GLU A 122 -4.07 -27.07 -11.48
CA GLU A 122 -4.11 -27.95 -10.30
C GLU A 122 -2.91 -28.90 -10.26
N ASP A 123 -2.51 -29.40 -11.43
CA ASP A 123 -1.28 -30.15 -11.63
C ASP A 123 -0.28 -29.32 -12.44
N ARG A 124 0.96 -29.24 -11.96
CA ARG A 124 2.08 -28.59 -12.67
C ARG A 124 2.39 -29.26 -14.01
N SER A 125 1.98 -30.51 -14.22
CA SER A 125 2.09 -31.21 -15.51
C SER A 125 1.22 -30.57 -16.60
N GLU A 126 0.16 -29.85 -16.23
CA GLU A 126 -0.71 -29.09 -17.14
C GLU A 126 -0.08 -27.76 -17.61
N GLY A 127 1.07 -27.39 -17.03
CA GLY A 127 1.82 -26.19 -17.35
C GLY A 127 1.81 -25.16 -16.22
N THR A 128 2.17 -23.93 -16.57
CA THR A 128 2.33 -22.80 -15.63
C THR A 128 1.38 -21.64 -15.90
N THR A 129 0.62 -21.69 -16.99
CA THR A 129 -0.33 -20.66 -17.41
C THR A 129 -1.61 -20.73 -16.57
N TYR A 130 -2.08 -19.58 -16.08
CA TYR A 130 -3.36 -19.51 -15.37
C TYR A 130 -4.57 -19.82 -16.27
N LYS A 131 -5.64 -20.26 -15.63
CA LYS A 131 -6.90 -20.67 -16.24
C LYS A 131 -8.01 -19.72 -15.84
N GLN A 132 -8.75 -19.16 -16.80
CA GLN A 132 -9.90 -18.32 -16.47
C GLN A 132 -11.09 -19.19 -16.06
N ARG A 133 -11.63 -18.92 -14.88
CA ARG A 133 -12.75 -19.64 -14.27
C ARG A 133 -13.97 -18.73 -14.25
N ILE A 134 -15.14 -19.28 -14.53
CA ILE A 134 -16.40 -18.54 -14.43
C ILE A 134 -16.78 -18.36 -12.96
N TRP A 135 -16.67 -17.13 -12.46
CA TRP A 135 -17.16 -16.78 -11.13
C TRP A 135 -18.63 -16.32 -11.21
N HIS A 136 -19.55 -17.25 -10.99
CA HIS A 136 -20.99 -17.02 -10.98
C HIS A 136 -21.65 -18.02 -10.02
N PRO A 137 -21.40 -17.89 -8.70
CA PRO A 137 -22.01 -18.78 -7.72
C PRO A 137 -23.54 -18.74 -7.81
N GLU A 138 -24.20 -19.83 -7.43
CA GLU A 138 -25.67 -19.88 -7.38
C GLU A 138 -26.23 -18.74 -6.52
N ARG A 139 -27.43 -18.22 -6.84
CA ARG A 139 -28.03 -17.06 -6.16
C ARG A 139 -28.09 -17.16 -4.64
N GLN A 140 -28.26 -18.38 -4.11
CA GLN A 140 -28.29 -18.66 -2.67
C GLN A 140 -26.92 -18.57 -1.99
N ASN A 141 -25.84 -18.73 -2.77
CA ASN A 141 -24.44 -18.73 -2.33
C ASN A 141 -23.72 -17.42 -2.62
N VAL A 142 -24.36 -16.47 -3.31
CA VAL A 142 -23.81 -15.12 -3.52
C VAL A 142 -23.54 -14.47 -2.17
N PHE A 143 -22.31 -13.98 -1.98
CA PHE A 143 -21.90 -13.31 -0.75
C PHE A 143 -22.82 -12.14 -0.39
N LYS A 144 -23.20 -12.06 0.89
CA LYS A 144 -24.02 -10.97 1.45
C LYS A 144 -23.21 -10.24 2.51
N TRP A 145 -22.92 -8.97 2.24
CA TRP A 145 -22.28 -8.06 3.19
C TRP A 145 -23.10 -7.95 4.47
N GLN A 146 -22.46 -8.14 5.62
CA GLN A 146 -23.11 -8.06 6.92
C GLN A 146 -22.88 -6.70 7.59
N ASN A 147 -21.82 -5.98 7.20
CA ASN A 147 -21.41 -4.74 7.83
C ASN A 147 -21.45 -3.55 6.86
N ASN A 148 -21.62 -2.36 7.44
CA ASN A 148 -21.50 -1.10 6.71
C ASN A 148 -20.04 -0.67 6.67
N LYS A 149 -19.69 0.14 5.66
CA LYS A 149 -18.40 0.80 5.62
C LYS A 149 -18.19 1.67 6.87
N PRO A 150 -16.97 1.67 7.46
CA PRO A 150 -16.62 2.61 8.51
C PRO A 150 -16.63 4.06 8.00
N LYS A 151 -16.66 5.02 8.93
CA LYS A 151 -16.53 6.45 8.60
C LYS A 151 -15.07 6.86 8.44
N LYS A 152 -14.80 7.86 7.61
CA LYS A 152 -13.43 8.33 7.35
C LYS A 152 -12.71 8.68 8.66
N PRO A 153 -11.58 8.02 8.98
CA PRO A 153 -10.86 8.32 10.20
C PRO A 153 -10.23 9.71 10.10
N ARG A 154 -10.07 10.39 11.24
CA ARG A 154 -9.50 11.74 11.30
C ARG A 154 -8.04 11.79 10.82
N SER A 155 -7.29 10.73 11.10
CA SER A 155 -5.92 10.48 10.64
C SER A 155 -5.76 9.00 10.32
N LEU A 156 -4.78 8.65 9.48
CA LEU A 156 -4.53 7.27 9.12
C LEU A 156 -3.38 6.69 9.93
N ARG A 157 -3.66 5.58 10.59
CA ARG A 157 -2.67 4.66 11.15
C ARG A 157 -2.81 3.37 10.35
N ILE A 158 -1.96 3.25 9.35
CA ILE A 158 -2.02 2.26 8.28
C ILE A 158 -1.16 1.06 8.64
N TYR A 159 -1.75 -0.13 8.54
CA TYR A 159 -1.05 -1.39 8.68
C TYR A 159 -0.96 -2.06 7.30
N GLU A 160 0.23 -1.99 6.68
CA GLU A 160 0.52 -2.52 5.36
C GLU A 160 0.73 -4.04 5.42
N CYS A 161 0.01 -4.76 4.56
CA CYS A 161 -0.16 -6.20 4.63
C CYS A 161 -0.08 -6.90 3.28
N HIS A 162 0.40 -8.14 3.32
CA HIS A 162 0.26 -9.08 2.22
C HIS A 162 -0.28 -10.42 2.75
N VAL A 163 -1.45 -10.82 2.24
CA VAL A 163 -2.22 -11.97 2.76
C VAL A 163 -1.40 -13.27 2.74
N GLY A 164 -0.72 -13.53 1.62
CA GLY A 164 -0.01 -14.79 1.41
C GLY A 164 1.16 -15.05 2.37
N ILE A 165 1.72 -14.03 3.03
CA ILE A 165 2.85 -14.17 3.96
C ILE A 165 2.41 -13.95 5.43
N ALA A 166 1.11 -13.73 5.65
CA ALA A 166 0.57 -13.44 6.97
C ALA A 166 0.42 -14.67 7.86
N THR A 167 0.69 -15.86 7.35
CA THR A 167 0.75 -17.08 8.15
C THR A 167 2.14 -17.29 8.74
N SER A 168 2.23 -18.03 9.85
CA SER A 168 3.51 -18.54 10.39
C SER A 168 4.00 -19.78 9.66
N GLU A 169 3.12 -20.44 8.92
CA GLU A 169 3.39 -21.68 8.18
C GLU A 169 4.23 -21.42 6.92
N LEU A 170 4.96 -22.43 6.46
CA LEU A 170 5.80 -22.35 5.25
C LEU A 170 4.96 -22.55 3.96
N ARG A 171 3.88 -21.78 3.83
CA ARG A 171 2.96 -21.82 2.68
C ARG A 171 2.32 -20.46 2.46
N VAL A 172 1.54 -20.35 1.39
CA VAL A 172 0.67 -19.20 1.17
C VAL A 172 -0.47 -19.20 2.20
N GLY A 173 -0.64 -18.09 2.91
CA GLY A 173 -1.79 -17.81 3.79
C GLY A 173 -3.07 -17.48 3.01
N THR A 174 -4.24 -17.65 3.63
CA THR A 174 -5.54 -17.43 2.98
C THR A 174 -6.24 -16.16 3.45
N TYR A 175 -7.21 -15.67 2.67
CA TYR A 175 -8.06 -14.52 3.05
C TYR A 175 -8.78 -14.77 4.37
N LEU A 176 -9.34 -15.97 4.56
CA LEU A 176 -10.07 -16.34 5.78
C LEU A 176 -9.14 -16.42 6.99
N GLU A 177 -7.92 -16.94 6.82
CA GLU A 177 -6.91 -16.96 7.88
C GLU A 177 -6.51 -15.53 8.28
N PHE A 178 -6.32 -14.65 7.30
CA PHE A 178 -6.02 -13.24 7.56
C PHE A 178 -7.17 -12.56 8.32
N ALA A 179 -8.41 -12.74 7.84
CA ALA A 179 -9.59 -12.16 8.46
C ALA A 179 -9.75 -12.61 9.92
N LYS A 180 -9.56 -13.91 10.18
CA LYS A 180 -9.71 -14.50 11.51
C LYS A 180 -8.58 -14.14 12.47
N ASN A 181 -7.33 -14.21 12.00
CA ASN A 181 -6.17 -14.23 12.89
C ASN A 181 -5.39 -12.91 12.91
N ILE A 182 -5.46 -12.12 11.84
CA ILE A 182 -4.60 -10.95 11.65
C ILE A 182 -5.37 -9.64 11.88
N ILE A 183 -6.60 -9.51 11.37
CA ILE A 183 -7.43 -8.32 11.64
C ILE A 183 -7.56 -8.04 13.15
N PRO A 184 -7.86 -9.02 14.02
CA PRO A 184 -7.93 -8.75 15.46
C PRO A 184 -6.60 -8.25 16.07
N ARG A 185 -5.46 -8.67 15.52
CA ARG A 185 -4.13 -8.20 15.95
C ARG A 185 -3.93 -6.73 15.57
N ILE A 186 -4.30 -6.37 14.34
CA ILE A 186 -4.23 -5.00 13.82
C ILE A 186 -5.09 -4.06 14.68
N VAL A 187 -6.33 -4.46 14.97
CA VAL A 187 -7.25 -3.72 15.83
C VAL A 187 -6.67 -3.55 17.24
N LYS A 188 -6.14 -4.64 17.84
CA LYS A 188 -5.51 -4.60 19.16
C LYS A 188 -4.30 -3.65 19.19
N GLN A 189 -3.61 -3.47 18.08
CA GLN A 189 -2.47 -2.56 17.96
C GLN A 189 -2.87 -1.09 17.77
N GLY A 190 -4.16 -0.77 17.64
CA GLY A 190 -4.66 0.61 17.53
C GLY A 190 -4.56 1.19 16.12
N TYR A 191 -4.20 0.40 15.11
CA TYR A 191 -4.31 0.81 13.70
C TYR A 191 -5.78 0.92 13.30
N ASN A 192 -6.08 1.83 12.38
CA ASN A 192 -7.45 2.09 11.90
C ASN A 192 -7.63 1.84 10.41
N THR A 193 -6.54 1.52 9.70
CA THR A 193 -6.51 1.33 8.26
C THR A 193 -5.61 0.15 7.90
N ILE A 194 -6.00 -0.67 6.94
CA ILE A 194 -5.19 -1.72 6.32
C ILE A 194 -4.84 -1.27 4.89
N GLN A 195 -3.56 -1.35 4.52
CA GLN A 195 -3.13 -1.30 3.12
C GLN A 195 -2.91 -2.73 2.63
N LEU A 196 -3.70 -3.19 1.67
CA LEU A 196 -3.70 -4.59 1.23
C LEU A 196 -2.98 -4.75 -0.12
N MET A 197 -1.81 -5.38 -0.07
CA MET A 197 -0.92 -5.62 -1.20
C MET A 197 -1.22 -6.96 -1.88
N GLY A 198 -0.83 -7.09 -3.15
CA GLY A 198 -0.86 -8.37 -3.88
C GLY A 198 -2.25 -8.89 -4.25
N ILE A 199 -3.29 -8.05 -4.20
CA ILE A 199 -4.67 -8.50 -4.44
C ILE A 199 -5.02 -8.62 -5.92
N MET A 200 -4.59 -7.69 -6.76
CA MET A 200 -4.74 -7.84 -8.21
C MET A 200 -3.93 -9.07 -8.64
N GLU A 201 -4.55 -9.94 -9.44
CA GLU A 201 -3.92 -11.21 -9.75
C GLU A 201 -2.61 -11.04 -10.52
N HIS A 202 -1.60 -11.79 -10.10
CA HIS A 202 -0.24 -11.71 -10.60
C HIS A 202 0.34 -13.12 -10.68
N ALA A 203 0.78 -13.58 -11.85
CA ALA A 203 1.25 -14.95 -12.02
C ALA A 203 2.59 -15.24 -11.29
N TYR A 204 3.44 -14.23 -11.13
CA TYR A 204 4.74 -14.36 -10.46
C TYR A 204 4.65 -13.94 -8.99
N TYR A 205 4.58 -14.91 -8.07
CA TYR A 205 4.36 -14.63 -6.64
C TYR A 205 5.45 -13.75 -6.00
N ALA A 206 6.71 -13.94 -6.42
CA ALA A 206 7.83 -13.14 -5.93
C ALA A 206 7.88 -11.71 -6.51
N SER A 207 6.94 -11.33 -7.39
CA SER A 207 6.72 -9.92 -7.74
C SER A 207 6.06 -9.12 -6.63
N PHE A 208 5.62 -9.78 -5.56
CA PHE A 208 4.93 -9.16 -4.43
C PHE A 208 3.59 -8.49 -4.78
N GLY A 209 3.05 -8.78 -5.96
CA GLY A 209 1.84 -8.13 -6.49
C GLY A 209 2.09 -7.17 -7.64
N TYR A 210 3.34 -6.75 -7.87
CA TYR A 210 3.64 -5.71 -8.84
C TYR A 210 3.56 -6.17 -10.30
N GLN A 211 3.65 -7.47 -10.59
CA GLN A 211 3.53 -8.01 -11.95
C GLN A 211 2.11 -8.49 -12.25
N VAL A 212 1.15 -7.55 -12.29
CA VAL A 212 -0.27 -7.84 -12.52
C VAL A 212 -0.50 -8.45 -13.90
N THR A 213 -1.29 -9.52 -13.94
CA THR A 213 -1.68 -10.23 -15.16
C THR A 213 -3.18 -10.11 -15.46
N SER A 214 -4.04 -10.25 -14.46
CA SER A 214 -5.51 -10.15 -14.59
C SER A 214 -6.07 -9.08 -13.65
N PHE A 215 -6.36 -7.90 -14.20
CA PHE A 215 -6.62 -6.68 -13.42
C PHE A 215 -7.91 -6.72 -12.61
N TYR A 216 -8.92 -7.47 -13.04
CA TYR A 216 -10.22 -7.59 -12.36
C TYR A 216 -10.32 -8.80 -11.44
N ALA A 217 -9.30 -9.66 -11.43
CA ALA A 217 -9.29 -10.87 -10.63
C ALA A 217 -8.64 -10.60 -9.27
N ALA A 218 -9.36 -10.93 -8.20
CA ALA A 218 -8.74 -11.10 -6.89
C ALA A 218 -7.83 -12.33 -6.94
N SER A 219 -6.60 -12.23 -6.40
CA SER A 219 -5.62 -13.29 -6.51
C SER A 219 -6.13 -14.59 -5.89
N SER A 220 -6.17 -15.64 -6.72
CA SER A 220 -6.69 -16.96 -6.38
C SER A 220 -5.80 -17.73 -5.41
N ARG A 221 -4.54 -17.29 -5.24
CA ARG A 221 -3.60 -17.90 -4.30
C ARG A 221 -4.09 -17.90 -2.87
N TYR A 222 -4.86 -16.89 -2.49
CA TYR A 222 -5.30 -16.70 -1.10
C TYR A 222 -6.73 -17.20 -0.87
N GLY A 223 -7.45 -17.56 -1.93
CA GLY A 223 -8.84 -17.98 -1.88
C GLY A 223 -9.67 -17.39 -3.03
N THR A 224 -10.97 -17.46 -2.86
CA THR A 224 -11.98 -17.02 -3.82
C THR A 224 -12.30 -15.53 -3.70
N PRO A 225 -12.96 -14.92 -4.71
CA PRO A 225 -13.46 -13.55 -4.63
C PRO A 225 -14.34 -13.30 -3.39
N ASP A 226 -15.22 -14.24 -3.04
CA ASP A 226 -16.12 -14.06 -1.89
C ASP A 226 -15.39 -14.14 -0.54
N GLU A 227 -14.26 -14.87 -0.45
CA GLU A 227 -13.42 -14.88 0.74
C GLU A 227 -12.66 -13.55 0.92
N LEU A 228 -12.29 -12.86 -0.18
CA LEU A 228 -11.79 -11.48 -0.10
C LEU A 228 -12.89 -10.51 0.39
N LYS A 229 -14.13 -10.66 -0.11
CA LYS A 229 -15.26 -9.86 0.41
C LYS A 229 -15.45 -10.09 1.91
N GLN A 230 -15.36 -11.34 2.37
CA GLN A 230 -15.42 -11.68 3.78
C GLN A 230 -14.30 -11.03 4.61
N LEU A 231 -13.08 -10.97 4.07
CA LEU A 231 -11.96 -10.27 4.72
C LEU A 231 -12.28 -8.78 4.90
N VAL A 232 -12.72 -8.10 3.83
CA VAL A 232 -13.07 -6.67 3.88
C VAL A 232 -14.25 -6.43 4.83
N ASP A 233 -15.29 -7.26 4.78
CA ASP A 233 -16.47 -7.17 5.65
C ASP A 233 -16.08 -7.36 7.14
N THR A 234 -15.13 -8.26 7.41
CA THR A 234 -14.58 -8.48 8.76
C THR A 234 -13.77 -7.28 9.25
N ALA A 235 -13.00 -6.63 8.37
CA ALA A 235 -12.29 -5.40 8.70
C ALA A 235 -13.29 -4.27 9.04
N HIS A 236 -14.32 -4.10 8.21
CA HIS A 236 -15.40 -3.13 8.42
C HIS A 236 -16.17 -3.38 9.72
N ALA A 237 -16.41 -4.64 10.09
CA ALA A 237 -17.01 -5.00 11.39
C ALA A 237 -16.20 -4.48 12.60
N HIS A 238 -14.88 -4.32 12.44
CA HIS A 238 -14.00 -3.77 13.46
C HIS A 238 -13.72 -2.27 13.29
N GLY A 239 -14.42 -1.60 12.37
CA GLY A 239 -14.23 -0.18 12.08
C GLY A 239 -12.94 0.15 11.33
N ILE A 240 -12.32 -0.83 10.67
CA ILE A 240 -11.04 -0.68 9.96
C ILE A 240 -11.28 -0.32 8.50
N TYR A 241 -10.68 0.79 8.05
CA TYR A 241 -10.61 1.12 6.62
C TYR A 241 -9.74 0.12 5.88
N VAL A 242 -10.10 -0.26 4.65
CA VAL A 242 -9.27 -1.13 3.81
C VAL A 242 -8.96 -0.44 2.50
N LEU A 243 -7.67 -0.19 2.27
CA LEU A 243 -7.12 0.35 1.03
C LEU A 243 -6.53 -0.78 0.19
N LEU A 244 -6.66 -0.67 -1.13
CA LEU A 244 -6.08 -1.61 -2.08
C LEU A 244 -4.83 -1.01 -2.75
N ASP A 245 -3.79 -1.81 -2.94
CA ASP A 245 -2.71 -1.50 -3.89
C ASP A 245 -3.21 -1.63 -5.33
N VAL A 246 -3.13 -0.53 -6.07
CA VAL A 246 -3.50 -0.46 -7.48
C VAL A 246 -2.25 -0.26 -8.32
N VAL A 247 -1.91 -1.29 -9.07
CA VAL A 247 -0.76 -1.30 -9.98
C VAL A 247 -1.23 -0.95 -11.39
N HIS A 248 -1.48 0.33 -11.62
CA HIS A 248 -1.83 0.87 -12.94
C HIS A 248 -0.65 1.52 -13.66
N SER A 249 0.55 1.48 -13.08
CA SER A 249 1.76 2.03 -13.68
C SER A 249 2.30 1.19 -14.85
N HIS A 250 2.06 -0.12 -14.82
CA HIS A 250 2.53 -1.08 -15.80
C HIS A 250 1.69 -2.39 -15.75
N ALA A 251 1.97 -3.31 -16.66
CA ALA A 251 1.44 -4.68 -16.66
C ALA A 251 2.55 -5.69 -16.94
N SER A 252 2.36 -6.93 -16.49
CA SER A 252 3.26 -8.03 -16.80
C SER A 252 3.41 -8.27 -18.31
N LYS A 253 4.59 -8.73 -18.75
CA LYS A 253 4.85 -9.16 -20.13
C LYS A 253 4.22 -10.52 -20.49
N ASN A 254 3.60 -11.21 -19.54
CA ASN A 254 2.89 -12.45 -19.79
C ASN A 254 1.81 -12.28 -20.87
N THR A 255 1.83 -13.15 -21.89
CA THR A 255 0.89 -13.12 -23.03
C THR A 255 -0.19 -14.19 -22.95
N CYS A 256 0.11 -15.36 -22.35
CA CYS A 256 -0.84 -16.47 -22.28
C CYS A 256 -1.88 -16.26 -21.16
N ASP A 257 -1.47 -15.66 -20.05
CA ASP A 257 -2.29 -15.41 -18.86
C ASP A 257 -2.29 -13.95 -18.40
N GLY A 258 -1.70 -13.06 -19.20
CA GLY A 258 -1.66 -11.62 -18.95
C GLY A 258 -2.26 -10.79 -20.07
N LEU A 259 -2.25 -9.47 -19.88
CA LEU A 259 -2.82 -8.50 -20.81
C LEU A 259 -1.94 -8.25 -22.07
N ASN A 260 -0.67 -8.66 -22.02
CA ASN A 260 0.28 -8.41 -23.10
C ASN A 260 -0.13 -9.14 -24.39
N MET A 261 0.01 -8.48 -25.54
CA MET A 261 -0.30 -9.06 -26.86
C MET A 261 -1.72 -9.62 -26.96
N PHE A 262 -2.70 -9.03 -26.25
CA PHE A 262 -4.06 -9.55 -26.16
C PHE A 262 -4.66 -9.81 -27.54
N ASP A 263 -4.74 -8.80 -28.40
CA ASP A 263 -5.30 -8.91 -29.76
C ASP A 263 -4.28 -9.38 -30.82
N GLY A 264 -3.12 -9.90 -30.36
CA GLY A 264 -2.00 -10.28 -31.23
C GLY A 264 -1.07 -9.12 -31.59
N THR A 265 -1.33 -7.89 -31.14
CA THR A 265 -0.47 -6.72 -31.38
C THR A 265 0.22 -6.25 -30.09
N ASP A 266 1.32 -5.52 -30.25
CA ASP A 266 2.02 -4.87 -29.15
C ASP A 266 1.34 -3.57 -28.69
N THR A 267 0.27 -3.10 -29.34
CA THR A 267 -0.28 -1.75 -29.14
C THR A 267 -1.71 -1.69 -28.59
N CYS A 268 -2.36 -2.84 -28.34
CA CYS A 268 -3.75 -2.88 -27.84
C CYS A 268 -3.97 -2.00 -26.60
N PHE A 269 -3.45 -2.42 -25.43
CA PHE A 269 -3.55 -1.65 -24.18
C PHE A 269 -2.34 -0.75 -23.93
N PHE A 270 -1.30 -0.88 -24.74
CA PHE A 270 0.04 -0.39 -24.44
C PHE A 270 0.56 0.50 -25.55
N HIS A 271 1.56 1.33 -25.24
CA HIS A 271 2.34 2.00 -26.28
C HIS A 271 3.18 0.97 -27.06
N PRO A 272 3.60 1.26 -28.32
CA PRO A 272 4.60 0.43 -28.99
C PRO A 272 5.97 0.60 -28.33
N PRO A 273 6.86 -0.41 -28.39
CA PRO A 273 8.25 -0.25 -27.99
C PRO A 273 8.96 0.87 -28.78
N PRO A 274 9.91 1.62 -28.17
CA PRO A 274 10.39 1.46 -26.80
C PRO A 274 9.50 2.14 -25.73
N ARG A 275 8.57 3.05 -26.11
CA ARG A 275 7.75 3.80 -25.15
C ARG A 275 6.88 2.89 -24.27
N GLY A 276 6.43 1.78 -24.84
CA GLY A 276 5.58 0.78 -24.21
C GLY A 276 6.27 -0.26 -23.35
N GLU A 277 7.57 -0.11 -23.07
CA GLU A 277 8.33 -1.05 -22.25
C GLU A 277 9.03 -0.35 -21.08
N HIS A 278 8.97 -0.97 -19.90
CA HIS A 278 9.73 -0.54 -18.73
C HIS A 278 11.01 -1.38 -18.61
N PRO A 279 12.20 -0.84 -18.92
CA PRO A 279 13.41 -1.66 -19.04
C PRO A 279 13.87 -2.26 -17.70
N LEU A 280 13.72 -1.55 -16.58
CA LEU A 280 14.15 -2.03 -15.27
C LEU A 280 13.21 -3.10 -14.69
N TRP A 281 11.92 -3.00 -15.01
CA TRP A 281 10.89 -3.91 -14.47
C TRP A 281 10.51 -5.01 -15.46
N ASP A 282 11.11 -5.01 -16.64
CA ASP A 282 10.79 -5.91 -17.76
C ASP A 282 9.26 -6.04 -18.01
N SER A 283 8.59 -4.89 -18.15
CA SER A 283 7.12 -4.79 -18.13
C SER A 283 6.55 -3.99 -19.30
N ARG A 284 5.23 -4.06 -19.52
CA ARG A 284 4.50 -3.24 -20.52
C ARG A 284 3.94 -1.96 -19.90
N LEU A 285 3.88 -0.88 -20.68
CA LEU A 285 3.40 0.44 -20.24
C LEU A 285 2.14 0.87 -21.00
N PHE A 286 1.10 1.22 -20.24
CA PHE A 286 -0.21 1.57 -20.76
C PHE A 286 -0.18 2.78 -21.70
N ASN A 287 -1.05 2.76 -22.70
CA ASN A 287 -1.38 3.94 -23.48
C ASN A 287 -2.55 4.69 -22.83
N TYR A 288 -2.25 5.50 -21.82
CA TYR A 288 -3.25 6.29 -21.08
C TYR A 288 -3.99 7.31 -21.98
N GLY A 289 -3.45 7.64 -23.15
CA GLY A 289 -4.12 8.50 -24.13
C GLY A 289 -5.30 7.83 -24.85
N ASN A 290 -5.40 6.49 -24.81
CA ASN A 290 -6.43 5.71 -25.50
C ASN A 290 -7.74 5.64 -24.70
N TYR A 291 -8.87 5.85 -25.37
CA TYR A 291 -10.21 5.91 -24.76
C TYR A 291 -10.63 4.60 -24.07
N ASP A 292 -10.42 3.44 -24.71
CA ASP A 292 -10.79 2.15 -24.14
C ASP A 292 -9.80 1.70 -23.05
N VAL A 293 -8.54 2.15 -23.09
CA VAL A 293 -7.58 1.97 -21.97
C VAL A 293 -7.99 2.78 -20.75
N LEU A 294 -8.39 4.05 -20.93
CA LEU A 294 -8.97 4.84 -19.85
C LEU A 294 -10.21 4.17 -19.26
N LYS A 295 -11.10 3.64 -20.12
CA LYS A 295 -12.30 2.91 -19.69
C LYS A 295 -11.93 1.69 -18.86
N PHE A 296 -10.96 0.91 -19.32
CA PHE A 296 -10.46 -0.27 -18.62
C PHE A 296 -9.90 0.07 -17.23
N LEU A 297 -9.04 1.08 -17.11
CA LEU A 297 -8.40 1.42 -15.83
C LEU A 297 -9.35 2.14 -14.86
N LEU A 298 -10.19 3.05 -15.33
CA LEU A 298 -11.19 3.72 -14.48
C LEU A 298 -12.28 2.76 -14.02
N SER A 299 -12.70 1.83 -14.88
CA SER A 299 -13.65 0.79 -14.48
C SER A 299 -13.04 -0.20 -13.49
N ASN A 300 -11.72 -0.39 -13.49
CA ASN A 300 -11.05 -1.27 -12.56
C ASN A 300 -11.09 -0.71 -11.13
N LEU A 301 -10.85 0.60 -10.99
CA LEU A 301 -10.99 1.29 -9.70
C LEU A 301 -12.41 1.14 -9.16
N ARG A 302 -13.42 1.39 -10.01
CA ARG A 302 -14.82 1.24 -9.62
C ARG A 302 -15.18 -0.19 -9.25
N TRP A 303 -14.70 -1.17 -10.01
CA TRP A 303 -14.90 -2.59 -9.73
C TRP A 303 -14.47 -2.94 -8.30
N TYR A 304 -13.26 -2.55 -7.89
CA TYR A 304 -12.81 -2.81 -6.52
C TYR A 304 -13.58 -2.03 -5.44
N MET A 305 -14.09 -0.83 -5.76
CA MET A 305 -14.95 -0.08 -4.84
C MET A 305 -16.33 -0.73 -4.65
N GLU A 306 -16.94 -1.26 -5.70
CA GLU A 306 -18.32 -1.74 -5.67
C GLU A 306 -18.39 -3.24 -5.35
N GLU A 307 -17.56 -4.07 -6.00
CA GLU A 307 -17.58 -5.53 -5.81
C GLU A 307 -16.96 -5.95 -4.47
N TYR A 308 -15.85 -5.30 -4.08
CA TYR A 308 -15.08 -5.67 -2.89
C TYR A 308 -15.15 -4.62 -1.77
N ARG A 309 -15.85 -3.51 -1.99
CA ARG A 309 -16.05 -2.45 -0.99
C ARG A 309 -14.77 -1.86 -0.38
N PHE A 310 -13.65 -1.83 -1.11
CA PHE A 310 -12.48 -1.08 -0.66
C PHE A 310 -12.82 0.39 -0.41
N ASP A 311 -12.17 0.99 0.59
CA ASP A 311 -12.39 2.37 1.06
C ASP A 311 -11.46 3.38 0.39
N GLY A 312 -10.56 2.90 -0.45
CA GLY A 312 -9.59 3.71 -1.14
C GLY A 312 -8.44 2.90 -1.72
N PHE A 313 -7.41 3.60 -2.19
CA PHE A 313 -6.35 3.01 -2.99
C PHE A 313 -4.99 3.63 -2.67
N ARG A 314 -3.93 2.81 -2.74
CA ARG A 314 -2.59 3.30 -3.02
C ARG A 314 -2.28 3.04 -4.49
N PHE A 315 -1.87 4.07 -5.21
CA PHE A 315 -1.40 3.95 -6.59
C PHE A 315 0.11 3.75 -6.58
N ASP A 316 0.55 2.59 -7.06
CA ASP A 316 1.95 2.20 -7.02
C ASP A 316 2.70 2.60 -8.29
N GLY A 317 3.97 2.99 -8.12
CA GLY A 317 4.82 3.44 -9.22
C GLY A 317 4.36 4.74 -9.87
N VAL A 318 3.76 5.68 -9.12
CA VAL A 318 3.28 6.97 -9.66
C VAL A 318 4.42 7.73 -10.32
N THR A 319 5.64 7.72 -9.76
CA THR A 319 6.82 8.33 -10.43
C THR A 319 7.01 7.80 -11.86
N SER A 320 6.81 6.50 -12.09
CA SER A 320 6.94 5.87 -13.41
C SER A 320 5.87 6.39 -14.38
N MET A 321 4.68 6.72 -13.88
CA MET A 321 3.57 7.28 -14.65
C MET A 321 3.75 8.77 -14.95
N LEU A 322 4.41 9.52 -14.07
CA LEU A 322 4.58 10.97 -14.20
C LEU A 322 5.61 11.38 -15.24
N TYR A 323 6.61 10.53 -15.50
CA TYR A 323 7.74 10.87 -16.37
C TYR A 323 7.97 9.81 -17.44
N HIS A 324 8.27 10.21 -18.67
CA HIS A 324 8.69 9.32 -19.75
C HIS A 324 9.99 8.57 -19.42
N SER A 325 10.91 9.21 -18.68
CA SER A 325 12.12 8.58 -18.12
C SER A 325 11.84 7.56 -17.02
N ARG A 326 10.60 7.52 -16.50
CA ARG A 326 10.18 6.70 -15.37
C ARG A 326 10.91 7.03 -14.06
N GLY A 327 11.56 8.19 -13.99
CA GLY A 327 12.44 8.59 -12.89
C GLY A 327 13.81 7.89 -12.90
N LEU A 328 14.10 7.05 -13.88
CA LEU A 328 15.36 6.30 -13.96
C LEU A 328 16.53 7.25 -14.25
N GLY A 329 17.57 7.16 -13.42
CA GLY A 329 18.78 7.98 -13.55
C GLY A 329 18.56 9.48 -13.32
N GLN A 330 17.39 9.88 -12.80
CA GLN A 330 17.05 11.27 -12.55
C GLN A 330 17.18 11.59 -11.05
N GLY A 331 17.92 12.65 -10.74
CA GLY A 331 17.92 13.26 -9.41
C GLY A 331 16.79 14.29 -9.32
N PHE A 332 16.06 14.29 -8.21
CA PHE A 332 15.06 15.30 -7.88
C PHE A 332 15.61 16.17 -6.76
N SER A 333 16.21 17.31 -7.12
CA SER A 333 16.80 18.26 -6.17
C SER A 333 15.75 19.15 -5.50
N GLY A 334 14.56 19.26 -6.11
CA GLY A 334 13.52 20.20 -5.71
C GLY A 334 13.43 21.43 -6.62
N HIS A 335 14.31 21.57 -7.61
CA HIS A 335 14.18 22.59 -8.65
C HIS A 335 13.00 22.29 -9.58
N TYR A 336 12.13 23.28 -9.80
CA TYR A 336 10.82 23.05 -10.44
C TYR A 336 10.95 22.61 -11.91
N ASP A 337 12.03 22.99 -12.60
CA ASP A 337 12.30 22.58 -13.98
C ASP A 337 12.46 21.06 -14.14
N GLU A 338 12.74 20.32 -13.06
CA GLU A 338 12.81 18.84 -13.06
C GLU A 338 11.40 18.20 -13.14
N TYR A 339 10.38 18.90 -12.67
CA TYR A 339 8.98 18.43 -12.53
C TYR A 339 8.03 18.97 -13.62
N PHE A 340 8.45 20.02 -14.32
CA PHE A 340 7.64 20.73 -15.31
C PHE A 340 8.43 20.96 -16.61
N ASN A 341 8.74 19.87 -17.30
CA ASN A 341 9.48 19.88 -18.56
C ASN A 341 8.85 18.91 -19.58
N LEU A 342 9.55 18.67 -20.70
CA LEU A 342 9.09 17.77 -21.78
C LEU A 342 9.17 16.28 -21.43
N ASN A 343 9.86 15.91 -20.34
CA ASN A 343 9.90 14.53 -19.84
C ASN A 343 8.62 14.15 -19.09
N VAL A 344 7.76 15.10 -18.75
CA VAL A 344 6.49 14.82 -18.06
C VAL A 344 5.52 14.11 -19.00
N ASP A 345 4.98 12.98 -18.56
CA ASP A 345 3.96 12.23 -19.28
C ASP A 345 2.56 12.79 -18.97
N TYR A 346 2.07 13.65 -19.86
CA TYR A 346 0.74 14.27 -19.70
C TYR A 346 -0.41 13.26 -19.79
N GLU A 347 -0.25 12.15 -20.51
CA GLU A 347 -1.29 11.12 -20.60
C GLU A 347 -1.44 10.41 -19.24
N GLY A 348 -0.31 10.06 -18.61
CA GLY A 348 -0.29 9.50 -17.25
C GLY A 348 -0.89 10.46 -16.21
N ILE A 349 -0.50 11.75 -16.25
CA ILE A 349 -1.08 12.77 -15.36
C ILE A 349 -2.60 12.88 -15.54
N VAL A 350 -3.10 12.95 -16.78
CA VAL A 350 -4.53 13.10 -17.04
C VAL A 350 -5.31 11.88 -16.57
N TYR A 351 -4.78 10.68 -16.75
CA TYR A 351 -5.36 9.47 -16.17
C TYR A 351 -5.48 9.58 -14.65
N LEU A 352 -4.42 9.97 -13.95
CA LEU A 352 -4.45 10.13 -12.48
C LEU A 352 -5.45 11.21 -12.03
N MET A 353 -5.53 12.34 -12.75
CA MET A 353 -6.53 13.37 -12.48
C MET A 353 -7.96 12.85 -12.69
N LEU A 354 -8.23 12.13 -13.78
CA LEU A 354 -9.54 11.52 -14.04
C LEU A 354 -9.90 10.48 -12.98
N ALA A 355 -8.94 9.65 -12.57
CA ALA A 355 -9.12 8.65 -11.53
C ALA A 355 -9.51 9.30 -10.21
N ASN A 356 -8.71 10.23 -9.69
CA ASN A 356 -8.99 10.88 -8.41
C ASN A 356 -10.28 11.72 -8.46
N TYR A 357 -10.53 12.45 -9.55
CA TYR A 357 -11.77 13.21 -9.72
C TYR A 357 -12.99 12.28 -9.70
N MET A 358 -12.96 11.18 -10.47
CA MET A 358 -14.04 10.18 -10.49
C MET A 358 -14.27 9.58 -9.10
N LEU A 359 -13.20 9.13 -8.43
CA LEU A 359 -13.29 8.50 -7.11
C LEU A 359 -13.94 9.43 -6.08
N GLN A 360 -13.55 10.70 -6.04
CA GLN A 360 -14.12 11.69 -5.14
C GLN A 360 -15.59 11.99 -5.45
N GLN A 361 -16.00 12.00 -6.72
CA GLN A 361 -17.40 12.17 -7.11
C GLN A 361 -18.28 10.95 -6.72
N LEU A 362 -17.73 9.74 -6.83
CA LEU A 362 -18.43 8.51 -6.45
C LEU A 362 -18.55 8.35 -4.94
N ASN A 363 -17.49 8.67 -4.20
CA ASN A 363 -17.46 8.59 -2.75
C ASN A 363 -16.52 9.65 -2.14
N PRO A 364 -17.04 10.73 -1.52
CA PRO A 364 -16.22 11.75 -0.86
C PRO A 364 -15.40 11.23 0.34
N GLU A 365 -15.75 10.06 0.88
CA GLU A 365 -15.00 9.42 1.97
C GLU A 365 -13.83 8.56 1.47
N VAL A 366 -13.65 8.42 0.15
CA VAL A 366 -12.52 7.68 -0.42
C VAL A 366 -11.19 8.31 -0.03
N ILE A 367 -10.16 7.47 0.07
CA ILE A 367 -8.78 7.89 0.32
C ILE A 367 -7.89 7.38 -0.81
N THR A 368 -7.06 8.26 -1.35
CA THR A 368 -6.08 7.90 -2.38
C THR A 368 -4.67 8.30 -1.95
N ILE A 369 -3.72 7.38 -2.09
CA ILE A 369 -2.33 7.56 -1.70
C ILE A 369 -1.44 7.38 -2.94
N ALA A 370 -0.55 8.33 -3.20
CA ALA A 370 0.45 8.22 -4.26
C ALA A 370 1.77 7.67 -3.74
N GLU A 371 2.27 6.61 -4.36
CA GLU A 371 3.68 6.19 -4.26
C GLU A 371 4.52 6.98 -5.27
N ASP A 372 4.91 8.19 -4.89
CA ASP A 372 5.77 9.08 -5.68
C ASP A 372 7.04 9.44 -4.92
N VAL A 373 8.17 8.89 -5.36
CA VAL A 373 9.51 9.22 -4.84
C VAL A 373 10.00 10.58 -5.32
N SER A 374 9.52 11.09 -6.47
CA SER A 374 10.02 12.36 -7.02
C SER A 374 9.64 13.55 -6.16
N GLY A 375 8.44 13.52 -5.57
CA GLY A 375 7.91 14.63 -4.79
C GLY A 375 7.38 15.76 -5.64
N MET A 376 6.70 15.40 -6.72
CA MET A 376 6.13 16.35 -7.66
C MET A 376 5.17 17.33 -6.96
N PRO A 377 5.34 18.65 -7.15
CA PRO A 377 4.43 19.64 -6.58
C PRO A 377 2.99 19.48 -7.07
N GLY A 378 2.03 19.52 -6.15
CA GLY A 378 0.60 19.46 -6.48
C GLY A 378 0.03 18.04 -6.61
N VAL A 379 0.79 17.00 -6.28
CA VAL A 379 0.30 15.61 -6.29
C VAL A 379 -0.89 15.47 -5.36
N CYS A 380 -0.82 16.06 -4.16
CA CYS A 380 -1.87 15.94 -3.15
C CYS A 380 -2.79 17.17 -3.07
N ARG A 381 -2.93 17.91 -4.18
CA ARG A 381 -3.87 19.04 -4.29
C ARG A 381 -5.09 18.63 -5.14
N PRO A 382 -6.28 19.21 -4.87
CA PRO A 382 -7.48 18.92 -5.65
C PRO A 382 -7.28 19.12 -7.15
N VAL A 383 -8.00 18.32 -7.95
CA VAL A 383 -7.94 18.37 -9.42
C VAL A 383 -8.44 19.74 -9.93
N GLU A 384 -9.41 20.32 -9.25
CA GLU A 384 -10.01 21.63 -9.53
C GLU A 384 -9.01 22.77 -9.33
N GLU A 385 -8.01 22.60 -8.47
CA GLU A 385 -6.88 23.53 -8.28
C GLU A 385 -5.74 23.29 -9.29
N GLY A 386 -5.89 22.30 -10.17
CA GLY A 386 -4.86 21.86 -11.11
C GLY A 386 -3.84 20.87 -10.54
N GLY A 387 -4.12 20.30 -9.36
CA GLY A 387 -3.37 19.18 -8.78
C GLY A 387 -3.78 17.82 -9.37
N LEU A 388 -3.23 16.74 -8.82
CA LEU A 388 -3.53 15.37 -9.27
C LEU A 388 -4.67 14.72 -8.49
N GLY A 389 -5.09 15.30 -7.36
CA GLY A 389 -6.26 14.87 -6.59
C GLY A 389 -6.00 13.82 -5.51
N PHE A 390 -4.75 13.42 -5.27
CA PHE A 390 -4.46 12.46 -4.19
C PHE A 390 -4.71 13.06 -2.80
N ASP A 391 -5.14 12.24 -1.84
CA ASP A 391 -5.25 12.67 -0.45
C ASP A 391 -3.88 12.73 0.23
N TYR A 392 -3.01 11.75 -0.04
CA TYR A 392 -1.69 11.64 0.56
C TYR A 392 -0.63 11.20 -0.46
N ARG A 393 0.64 11.42 -0.11
CA ARG A 393 1.78 10.74 -0.72
C ARG A 393 2.61 10.00 0.32
N LEU A 394 3.34 8.98 -0.08
CA LEU A 394 4.33 8.32 0.78
C LEU A 394 5.56 9.23 1.01
N ALA A 395 6.02 9.35 2.27
CA ALA A 395 7.23 10.08 2.64
C ALA A 395 8.49 9.21 2.49
N MET A 396 8.79 8.82 1.24
CA MET A 396 9.75 7.77 0.91
C MET A 396 11.22 8.07 1.29
N ALA A 397 11.56 9.34 1.55
CA ALA A 397 12.90 9.73 1.99
C ALA A 397 13.19 9.38 3.47
N ILE A 398 12.17 9.12 4.29
CA ILE A 398 12.34 8.83 5.71
C ILE A 398 13.05 7.49 5.95
N PRO A 399 12.62 6.35 5.34
CA PRO A 399 13.34 5.09 5.46
C PRO A 399 14.81 5.18 5.02
N ASP A 400 15.07 5.82 3.88
CA ASP A 400 16.43 6.00 3.37
C ASP A 400 17.35 6.70 4.37
N LYS A 401 16.82 7.70 5.11
CA LYS A 401 17.57 8.38 6.16
C LYS A 401 17.91 7.43 7.30
N TRP A 402 16.97 6.61 7.76
CA TRP A 402 17.24 5.65 8.84
C TRP A 402 18.22 4.57 8.42
N ILE A 403 18.06 3.98 7.24
CA ILE A 403 19.00 2.99 6.70
C ILE A 403 20.39 3.59 6.56
N LYS A 404 20.50 4.81 6.01
CA LYS A 404 21.80 5.49 5.86
C LYS A 404 22.48 5.66 7.21
N LEU A 405 21.76 6.15 8.22
CA LEU A 405 22.31 6.32 9.58
C LEU A 405 22.79 4.98 10.15
N LEU A 406 21.94 3.95 10.12
CA LEU A 406 22.23 2.64 10.69
C LEU A 406 23.36 1.88 9.97
N LYS A 407 23.48 2.06 8.65
CA LYS A 407 24.45 1.36 7.80
C LYS A 407 25.82 2.04 7.77
N THR A 408 25.85 3.38 7.84
CA THR A 408 27.06 4.15 7.48
C THR A 408 27.61 5.03 8.60
N GLN A 409 26.86 5.24 9.69
CA GLN A 409 27.26 6.17 10.76
C GLN A 409 27.20 5.51 12.13
N LYS A 410 28.11 5.92 13.02
CA LYS A 410 28.01 5.59 14.44
C LYS A 410 26.97 6.50 15.10
N ASP A 411 26.37 6.04 16.19
CA ASP A 411 25.34 6.78 16.92
C ASP A 411 25.80 8.19 17.34
N GLU A 412 27.08 8.35 17.73
CA GLU A 412 27.63 9.64 18.17
C GLU A 412 27.76 10.67 17.04
N ASP A 413 27.79 10.19 15.79
CA ASP A 413 27.93 11.00 14.58
C ASP A 413 26.57 11.37 13.98
N TRP A 414 25.46 10.87 14.54
CA TRP A 414 24.12 11.18 14.06
C TRP A 414 23.83 12.67 14.23
N ASN A 415 23.48 13.34 13.13
CA ASN A 415 23.13 14.75 13.14
C ASN A 415 21.62 14.93 13.44
N MET A 416 21.32 15.59 14.56
CA MET A 416 19.95 15.79 15.04
C MET A 416 19.17 16.73 14.11
N GLY A 417 19.84 17.76 13.59
CA GLY A 417 19.29 18.68 12.62
C GLY A 417 18.87 18.02 11.32
N ASP A 418 19.67 17.11 10.78
CA ASP A 418 19.36 16.35 9.57
C ASP A 418 18.17 15.41 9.78
N ILE A 419 18.08 14.74 10.94
CA ILE A 419 16.93 13.90 11.29
C ILE A 419 15.66 14.75 11.29
N CYS A 420 15.68 15.87 12.03
CA CYS A 420 14.55 16.80 12.08
C CYS A 420 14.20 17.34 10.69
N TRP A 421 15.21 17.67 9.88
CA TRP A 421 15.02 18.18 8.53
C TRP A 421 14.34 17.15 7.65
N VAL A 422 14.82 15.90 7.57
CA VAL A 422 14.18 14.87 6.72
C VAL A 422 12.73 14.61 7.15
N LEU A 423 12.46 14.55 8.46
CA LEU A 423 11.11 14.28 8.97
C LEU A 423 10.13 15.44 8.75
N SER A 424 10.63 16.69 8.70
CA SER A 424 9.79 17.88 8.56
C SER A 424 9.82 18.52 7.16
N ASN A 425 10.76 18.14 6.30
CA ASN A 425 10.92 18.68 4.95
C ASN A 425 9.87 18.10 4.01
N ARG A 426 8.65 18.62 4.12
CA ARG A 426 7.52 18.28 3.27
C ARG A 426 6.72 19.53 2.90
N ARG A 427 5.91 19.41 1.87
CA ARG A 427 5.16 20.54 1.31
C ARG A 427 3.98 20.87 2.22
N TRP A 428 3.85 22.14 2.60
CA TRP A 428 2.66 22.64 3.28
C TRP A 428 1.42 22.40 2.40
N MET A 429 0.30 22.02 3.02
CA MET A 429 -0.99 21.71 2.36
C MET A 429 -1.01 20.45 1.47
N GLU A 430 0.04 19.62 1.49
CA GLU A 430 0.08 18.30 0.87
C GLU A 430 0.40 17.26 1.95
N LYS A 431 -0.55 16.37 2.24
CA LYS A 431 -0.41 15.42 3.35
C LYS A 431 0.54 14.27 2.98
N ALA A 432 1.33 13.83 3.94
CA ALA A 432 2.27 12.72 3.77
C ALA A 432 2.00 11.57 4.75
N VAL A 433 2.13 10.34 4.26
CA VAL A 433 2.18 9.13 5.09
C VAL A 433 3.64 8.87 5.45
N ALA A 434 3.96 8.97 6.73
CA ALA A 434 5.30 8.70 7.26
C ALA A 434 5.43 7.25 7.70
N TYR A 435 6.61 6.68 7.51
CA TYR A 435 6.94 5.32 7.93
C TYR A 435 8.45 5.20 8.10
N CYS A 436 8.89 4.28 8.97
CA CYS A 436 10.30 4.13 9.32
C CYS A 436 11.03 3.21 8.35
N GLU A 437 10.32 2.20 7.88
CA GLU A 437 10.76 1.13 6.99
C GLU A 437 9.51 0.57 6.32
N SER A 438 9.66 0.00 5.13
CA SER A 438 8.56 -0.53 4.33
C SER A 438 8.79 -1.99 3.97
N HIS A 439 7.88 -2.53 3.17
CA HIS A 439 8.01 -3.84 2.57
C HIS A 439 9.31 -3.99 1.74
N ASP A 440 9.83 -2.93 1.11
CA ASP A 440 11.10 -2.97 0.36
C ASP A 440 12.30 -3.29 1.25
N GLN A 441 12.41 -2.63 2.41
CA GLN A 441 13.49 -2.89 3.37
C GLN A 441 13.36 -4.24 4.06
N ALA A 442 12.15 -4.80 4.09
CA ALA A 442 11.94 -6.13 4.60
C ALA A 442 12.37 -7.21 3.60
N LEU A 443 12.51 -6.93 2.29
CA LEU A 443 12.89 -7.92 1.29
C LEU A 443 14.37 -8.33 1.36
N VAL A 444 14.68 -9.51 0.80
CA VAL A 444 16.04 -10.01 0.63
C VAL A 444 16.90 -9.01 -0.14
N GLY A 445 18.05 -8.65 0.44
CA GLY A 445 18.96 -7.64 -0.11
C GLY A 445 19.08 -6.38 0.74
N ASP A 446 18.16 -6.18 1.70
CA ASP A 446 18.30 -5.21 2.79
C ASP A 446 18.03 -5.88 4.16
N LYS A 447 17.93 -5.08 5.22
CA LYS A 447 17.58 -5.52 6.58
C LYS A 447 16.50 -4.61 7.15
N THR A 448 15.63 -5.19 7.99
CA THR A 448 14.73 -4.41 8.84
C THR A 448 15.52 -3.52 9.81
N ILE A 449 14.92 -2.46 10.34
CA ILE A 449 15.55 -1.60 11.35
C ILE A 449 15.97 -2.43 12.56
N ALA A 450 15.12 -3.37 13.00
CA ALA A 450 15.44 -4.28 14.08
C ALA A 450 16.71 -5.10 13.79
N PHE A 451 16.83 -5.64 12.58
CA PHE A 451 17.98 -6.45 12.20
C PHE A 451 19.24 -5.61 11.90
N TRP A 452 19.11 -4.36 11.45
CA TRP A 452 20.21 -3.39 11.41
C TRP A 452 20.74 -3.05 12.82
N LEU A 453 19.84 -2.96 13.80
CA LEU A 453 20.19 -2.58 15.17
C LEU A 453 20.79 -3.72 15.99
N MET A 454 20.32 -4.95 15.78
CA MET A 454 20.58 -6.08 16.68
C MET A 454 21.23 -7.29 16.00
N ASP A 455 21.11 -7.41 14.67
CA ASP A 455 21.70 -8.48 13.85
C ASP A 455 21.50 -9.89 14.50
N LYS A 456 22.52 -10.75 14.45
CA LYS A 456 22.48 -12.11 14.98
C LYS A 456 22.24 -12.21 16.49
N GLU A 457 22.43 -11.14 17.26
CA GLU A 457 22.13 -11.19 18.71
C GLU A 457 20.64 -11.40 18.97
N MET A 458 19.77 -11.03 18.01
CA MET A 458 18.33 -11.31 18.09
C MET A 458 18.01 -12.79 18.34
N TYR A 459 18.84 -13.71 17.81
CA TYR A 459 18.59 -15.15 17.93
C TYR A 459 18.96 -15.74 19.29
N SER A 460 19.76 -15.03 20.10
CA SER A 460 20.32 -15.57 21.36
C SER A 460 19.98 -14.74 22.60
N HIS A 461 19.71 -13.44 22.43
CA HIS A 461 19.55 -12.49 23.54
C HIS A 461 18.17 -11.82 23.59
N MET A 462 17.21 -12.31 22.79
CA MET A 462 15.81 -11.88 22.84
C MET A 462 14.98 -12.61 23.90
N SER A 463 15.54 -13.55 24.66
CA SER A 463 14.87 -14.08 25.86
C SER A 463 14.99 -13.08 27.01
N ILE A 464 13.93 -12.94 27.82
CA ILE A 464 14.01 -12.17 29.08
C ILE A 464 14.94 -12.82 30.12
N MET A 465 15.27 -14.10 29.93
CA MET A 465 16.16 -14.87 30.81
C MET A 465 17.61 -14.91 30.31
N SER A 466 17.90 -14.40 29.12
CA SER A 466 19.26 -14.35 28.62
C SER A 466 20.13 -13.39 29.45
N PRO A 467 21.45 -13.57 29.48
CA PRO A 467 22.35 -12.53 29.99
C PRO A 467 22.06 -11.16 29.35
N PRO A 468 22.28 -10.04 30.07
CA PRO A 468 22.13 -8.72 29.50
C PRO A 468 23.03 -8.51 28.28
N SER A 469 22.47 -7.96 27.20
CA SER A 469 23.21 -7.53 26.02
C SER A 469 23.00 -6.03 25.82
N SER A 470 24.11 -5.30 25.71
CA SER A 470 24.09 -3.87 25.39
C SER A 470 23.60 -3.62 23.96
N ILE A 471 23.81 -4.56 23.04
CA ILE A 471 23.32 -4.49 21.65
C ILE A 471 21.80 -4.60 21.61
N ILE A 472 21.22 -5.59 22.30
CA ILE A 472 19.75 -5.72 22.38
C ILE A 472 19.13 -4.53 23.10
N SER A 473 19.73 -4.08 24.22
CA SER A 473 19.21 -2.91 24.96
C SER A 473 19.23 -1.64 24.09
N ARG A 474 20.32 -1.41 23.34
CA ARG A 474 20.42 -0.34 22.34
C ARG A 474 19.36 -0.50 21.26
N GLY A 475 19.19 -1.70 20.72
CA GLY A 475 18.28 -1.96 19.62
C GLY A 475 16.82 -1.73 19.99
N ILE A 476 16.38 -2.20 21.16
CA ILE A 476 15.03 -1.97 21.66
C ILE A 476 14.76 -0.47 21.84
N ALA A 477 15.68 0.24 22.51
CA ALA A 477 15.55 1.66 22.75
C ALA A 477 15.49 2.47 21.45
N LEU A 478 16.44 2.26 20.53
CA LEU A 478 16.48 3.00 19.27
C LEU A 478 15.31 2.65 18.34
N HIS A 479 14.85 1.39 18.33
CA HIS A 479 13.66 1.01 17.57
C HIS A 479 12.42 1.80 18.04
N ASN A 480 12.20 1.86 19.36
CA ASN A 480 11.10 2.63 19.94
C ASN A 480 11.20 4.13 19.63
N MET A 481 12.40 4.70 19.77
CA MET A 481 12.65 6.12 19.50
C MET A 481 12.45 6.49 18.02
N ILE A 482 13.00 5.70 17.09
CA ILE A 482 12.86 5.90 15.65
C ILE A 482 11.38 5.88 15.25
N ARG A 483 10.63 4.90 15.76
CA ARG A 483 9.19 4.79 15.44
C ARG A 483 8.40 5.97 15.97
N LEU A 484 8.62 6.38 17.22
CA LEU A 484 7.90 7.51 17.80
C LEU A 484 8.28 8.85 17.16
N ILE A 485 9.56 9.12 16.85
CA ILE A 485 9.94 10.39 16.21
C ILE A 485 9.38 10.48 14.79
N THR A 486 9.36 9.38 14.03
CA THR A 486 8.73 9.34 12.71
C THR A 486 7.21 9.49 12.81
N HIS A 487 6.56 8.84 13.77
CA HIS A 487 5.11 8.95 14.02
C HIS A 487 4.69 10.35 14.48
N GLY A 488 5.50 11.01 15.31
CA GLY A 488 5.22 12.33 15.87
C GLY A 488 5.52 13.49 14.93
N LEU A 489 6.61 13.41 14.16
CA LEU A 489 7.12 14.52 13.36
C LEU A 489 6.97 14.31 11.83
N GLY A 490 6.96 13.05 11.37
CA GLY A 490 7.18 12.69 9.97
C GLY A 490 6.04 12.99 9.01
N GLY A 491 4.78 13.00 9.45
CA GLY A 491 3.63 13.08 8.54
C GLY A 491 2.30 13.50 9.17
N GLU A 492 1.26 13.45 8.32
CA GLU A 492 -0.17 13.55 8.67
C GLU A 492 -0.85 12.18 8.78
N ALA A 493 -0.11 11.12 8.48
CA ALA A 493 -0.49 9.72 8.62
C ALA A 493 0.75 8.89 8.95
N PHE A 494 0.55 7.70 9.52
CA PHE A 494 1.61 6.74 9.82
C PHE A 494 1.34 5.41 9.14
N LEU A 495 2.39 4.74 8.65
CA LEU A 495 2.33 3.40 8.08
C LEU A 495 3.33 2.46 8.75
N ASN A 496 2.91 1.22 8.97
CA ASN A 496 3.74 0.12 9.44
C ASN A 496 3.54 -1.11 8.55
N PHE A 497 4.63 -1.71 8.10
CA PHE A 497 4.58 -3.00 7.40
C PHE A 497 4.55 -4.18 8.38
N MET A 498 3.69 -5.16 8.09
CA MET A 498 3.38 -6.26 9.00
C MET A 498 4.63 -6.98 9.56
N GLY A 499 4.71 -7.07 10.88
CA GLY A 499 5.82 -7.66 11.63
C GLY A 499 6.85 -6.64 12.14
N ASN A 500 7.01 -5.50 11.48
CA ASN A 500 7.98 -4.49 11.89
C ASN A 500 7.57 -3.82 13.21
N GLU A 501 6.29 -3.87 13.59
CA GLU A 501 5.80 -3.32 14.86
C GLU A 501 6.45 -3.94 16.09
N PHE A 502 6.80 -5.22 16.02
CA PHE A 502 7.48 -5.93 17.09
C PHE A 502 8.95 -6.21 16.77
N GLY A 503 9.51 -5.59 15.71
CA GLY A 503 10.88 -5.83 15.29
C GLY A 503 11.13 -7.26 14.85
N HIS A 504 10.31 -7.78 13.93
CA HIS A 504 10.47 -9.12 13.36
C HIS A 504 11.92 -9.34 12.87
N PRO A 505 12.57 -10.47 13.23
CA PRO A 505 13.95 -10.77 12.84
C PRO A 505 14.05 -11.15 11.35
N GLU A 506 15.27 -11.48 10.90
CA GLU A 506 15.53 -11.98 9.54
C GLU A 506 15.14 -10.97 8.45
N TRP A 507 14.61 -11.48 7.33
CA TRP A 507 14.11 -10.76 6.16
C TRP A 507 12.99 -11.58 5.51
N LEU A 508 12.31 -10.98 4.55
CA LEU A 508 11.29 -11.57 3.70
C LEU A 508 11.92 -12.00 2.37
N ASP A 509 11.74 -13.25 1.97
CA ASP A 509 12.15 -13.73 0.64
C ASP A 509 11.08 -14.65 0.09
N PHE A 510 10.65 -14.40 -1.14
CA PHE A 510 9.62 -15.17 -1.80
C PHE A 510 10.21 -16.40 -2.51
N PRO A 511 9.42 -17.47 -2.70
CA PRO A 511 9.83 -18.63 -3.49
C PRO A 511 10.28 -18.24 -4.90
N ARG A 512 11.54 -18.53 -5.23
CA ARG A 512 12.14 -18.27 -6.54
C ARG A 512 13.26 -19.26 -6.84
N ILE A 513 13.75 -19.30 -8.07
CA ILE A 513 14.85 -20.19 -8.47
C ILE A 513 16.07 -20.02 -7.55
N GLY A 514 16.43 -18.77 -7.23
CA GLY A 514 17.60 -18.45 -6.41
C GLY A 514 17.55 -18.91 -4.94
N ASN A 515 16.40 -19.39 -4.44
CA ASN A 515 16.28 -19.98 -3.10
C ASN A 515 15.59 -21.36 -3.12
N ASN A 516 15.62 -22.04 -4.28
CA ASN A 516 15.00 -23.36 -4.48
C ASN A 516 13.48 -23.37 -4.20
N SER A 517 12.78 -22.28 -4.54
CA SER A 517 11.34 -22.11 -4.29
C SER A 517 10.96 -22.26 -2.80
N SER A 518 11.82 -21.78 -1.92
CA SER A 518 11.62 -21.87 -0.47
C SER A 518 10.54 -20.90 0.02
N TYR A 519 9.67 -21.39 0.90
CA TYR A 519 8.70 -20.59 1.65
C TYR A 519 9.21 -20.23 3.05
N HIS A 520 10.46 -20.58 3.40
CA HIS A 520 10.99 -20.43 4.76
C HIS A 520 10.92 -18.99 5.28
N TYR A 521 11.20 -18.01 4.41
CA TYR A 521 11.17 -16.58 4.74
C TYR A 521 9.87 -15.89 4.27
N ALA A 522 8.99 -16.58 3.54
CA ALA A 522 7.73 -16.04 3.03
C ALA A 522 6.58 -16.17 4.05
N ARG A 523 6.84 -15.71 5.28
CA ARG A 523 5.94 -15.89 6.44
C ARG A 523 6.10 -14.80 7.50
N ARG A 524 5.29 -14.88 8.55
CA ARG A 524 5.43 -14.06 9.77
C ARG A 524 5.44 -14.88 11.04
N GLN A 525 6.44 -14.64 11.89
CA GLN A 525 6.68 -15.39 13.12
C GLN A 525 5.90 -14.80 14.30
N TRP A 526 4.56 -14.80 14.24
CA TRP A 526 3.71 -14.12 15.24
C TRP A 526 3.93 -14.59 16.67
N HIS A 527 4.30 -15.87 16.84
CA HIS A 527 4.61 -16.44 18.15
C HIS A 527 5.73 -15.70 18.88
N LEU A 528 6.63 -15.01 18.17
CA LEU A 528 7.70 -14.21 18.79
C LEU A 528 7.15 -13.06 19.63
N ALA A 529 6.11 -12.38 19.14
CA ALA A 529 5.46 -11.27 19.84
C ALA A 529 4.46 -11.76 20.90
N ASP A 530 3.90 -12.95 20.73
CA ASP A 530 2.93 -13.54 21.66
C ASP A 530 3.57 -14.21 22.88
N ASP A 531 4.84 -14.64 22.77
CA ASP A 531 5.55 -15.32 23.86
C ASP A 531 6.10 -14.33 24.89
N SER A 532 5.51 -14.37 26.09
CA SER A 532 5.92 -13.54 27.24
C SER A 532 7.34 -13.79 27.74
N LEU A 533 8.04 -14.84 27.30
CA LEU A 533 9.44 -15.09 27.62
C LEU A 533 10.40 -14.41 26.65
N LEU A 534 9.89 -13.76 25.59
CA LEU A 534 10.68 -13.05 24.59
C LEU A 534 10.48 -11.52 24.68
N LYS A 535 11.53 -10.79 24.30
CA LYS A 535 11.58 -9.32 24.35
C LYS A 535 10.83 -8.64 23.20
N TYR A 536 10.39 -9.38 22.17
CA TYR A 536 9.58 -8.81 21.08
C TYR A 536 8.26 -8.22 21.60
N GLN A 537 7.71 -8.77 22.69
CA GLN A 537 6.52 -8.23 23.35
C GLN A 537 6.69 -6.75 23.76
N TYR A 538 7.92 -6.33 24.09
CA TYR A 538 8.20 -4.95 24.51
C TYR A 538 8.02 -3.97 23.35
N LEU A 539 8.55 -4.31 22.18
CA LEU A 539 8.38 -3.54 20.95
C LEU A 539 6.90 -3.53 20.51
N ASN A 540 6.27 -4.70 20.61
CA ASN A 540 4.85 -4.87 20.30
C ASN A 540 3.94 -4.03 21.22
N ASN A 541 4.26 -3.94 22.52
CA ASN A 541 3.55 -3.11 23.49
C ASN A 541 3.78 -1.62 23.22
N TRP A 542 5.01 -1.22 22.92
CA TRP A 542 5.34 0.16 22.58
C TRP A 542 4.54 0.65 21.38
N ASP A 543 4.44 -0.16 20.33
CA ASP A 543 3.65 0.17 19.15
C ASP A 543 2.19 0.46 19.48
N ARG A 544 1.58 -0.42 20.27
CA ARG A 544 0.19 -0.27 20.74
C ARG A 544 0.01 1.07 21.44
N GLU A 545 0.82 1.33 22.46
CA GLU A 545 0.66 2.52 23.29
C GLU A 545 0.95 3.80 22.50
N MET A 546 1.86 3.77 21.52
CA MET A 546 2.08 4.87 20.57
C MET A 546 0.82 5.17 19.75
N ASN A 547 0.19 4.15 19.16
CA ASN A 547 -1.03 4.32 18.35
C ASN A 547 -2.23 4.76 19.21
N MET A 548 -2.40 4.18 20.40
CA MET A 548 -3.47 4.55 21.34
C MET A 548 -3.30 5.99 21.85
N LEU A 549 -2.06 6.42 22.07
CA LEU A 549 -1.77 7.80 22.44
C LEU A 549 -2.10 8.77 21.29
N GLU A 550 -1.85 8.39 20.04
CA GLU A 550 -2.25 9.22 18.90
C GLU A 550 -3.76 9.30 18.74
N GLU A 551 -4.49 8.19 18.93
CA GLU A 551 -5.95 8.22 18.93
C GLU A 551 -6.49 9.22 19.97
N LYS A 552 -5.89 9.21 21.18
CA LYS A 552 -6.26 10.10 22.28
C LYS A 552 -5.95 11.58 22.01
N TYR A 553 -4.75 11.89 21.49
CA TYR A 553 -4.24 13.27 21.40
C TYR A 553 -4.23 13.88 19.99
N ALA A 554 -4.46 13.09 18.95
CA ALA A 554 -4.68 13.57 17.60
C ALA A 554 -3.51 14.36 16.98
N TRP A 555 -2.26 13.94 17.15
CA TRP A 555 -1.16 14.72 16.61
C TRP A 555 -0.98 14.58 15.10
N LEU A 556 -1.29 13.43 14.48
CA LEU A 556 -1.17 13.26 13.03
C LEU A 556 -2.06 14.24 12.24
N PRO A 557 -3.36 14.44 12.56
CA PRO A 557 -4.21 15.38 11.82
C PRO A 557 -3.98 16.84 12.23
N SER A 558 -3.16 17.11 13.25
CA SER A 558 -2.82 18.46 13.68
C SER A 558 -1.70 19.06 12.82
N ASP A 559 -1.55 20.38 12.89
CA ASP A 559 -0.46 21.12 12.24
C ASP A 559 0.92 20.48 12.54
N PRO A 560 1.91 20.65 11.64
CA PRO A 560 3.26 20.15 11.81
C PRO A 560 3.85 20.55 13.17
N GLY A 561 4.59 19.62 13.77
CA GLY A 561 5.25 19.85 15.04
C GLY A 561 6.30 20.96 14.96
N TYR A 562 6.44 21.74 16.02
CA TYR A 562 7.46 22.78 16.12
C TYR A 562 8.68 22.24 16.85
N VAL A 563 9.81 22.13 16.14
CA VAL A 563 11.08 21.68 16.72
C VAL A 563 11.73 22.84 17.46
N SER A 564 11.68 22.81 18.79
CA SER A 564 12.29 23.83 19.66
C SER A 564 13.77 23.53 19.93
N CYS A 565 14.17 22.26 19.96
CA CYS A 565 15.54 21.83 20.22
C CYS A 565 15.98 20.72 19.27
N LYS A 566 17.22 20.83 18.78
CA LYS A 566 17.94 19.85 17.96
C LYS A 566 19.43 19.94 18.31
N HIS A 567 19.75 19.60 19.54
CA HIS A 567 21.07 19.81 20.12
C HIS A 567 22.05 18.73 19.66
N GLU A 568 23.10 19.12 18.94
CA GLU A 568 24.05 18.17 18.35
C GLU A 568 24.95 17.51 19.40
N ASP A 569 25.51 18.26 20.35
CA ASP A 569 26.42 17.66 21.33
C ASP A 569 25.70 16.76 22.34
N ASP A 570 24.59 17.24 22.90
CA ASP A 570 23.76 16.47 23.82
C ASP A 570 22.95 15.37 23.12
N LYS A 571 22.84 15.41 21.77
CA LYS A 571 22.01 14.50 20.96
C LYS A 571 20.54 14.52 21.39
N VAL A 572 20.02 15.70 21.71
CA VAL A 572 18.65 15.90 22.20
C VAL A 572 17.77 16.55 21.13
N ILE A 573 16.59 15.99 20.91
CA ILE A 573 15.54 16.59 20.08
C ILE A 573 14.32 16.87 20.95
N VAL A 574 13.78 18.08 20.85
CA VAL A 574 12.51 18.48 21.49
C VAL A 574 11.62 19.14 20.46
N PHE A 575 10.37 18.68 20.40
CA PHE A 575 9.33 19.34 19.63
C PHE A 575 7.99 19.26 20.35
N ASP A 576 7.08 20.16 20.01
CA ASP A 576 5.70 20.08 20.46
C ASP A 576 4.73 19.99 19.29
N ARG A 577 3.66 19.20 19.47
CA ARG A 577 2.61 18.95 18.49
C ARG A 577 1.32 18.56 19.19
N ALA A 578 0.19 19.12 18.77
CA ALA A 578 -1.13 18.86 19.37
C ALA A 578 -1.18 19.00 20.90
N GLY A 579 -0.48 20.00 21.45
CA GLY A 579 -0.44 20.25 22.89
C GLY A 579 0.45 19.28 23.70
N LEU A 580 1.09 18.31 23.05
CA LEU A 580 2.10 17.43 23.63
C LEU A 580 3.50 17.98 23.42
N VAL A 581 4.42 17.65 24.33
CA VAL A 581 5.86 17.92 24.22
C VAL A 581 6.60 16.59 24.14
N PHE A 582 7.32 16.37 23.04
CA PHE A 582 8.10 15.18 22.78
C PHE A 582 9.57 15.47 23.03
N VAL A 583 10.24 14.60 23.78
CA VAL A 583 11.64 14.75 24.16
C VAL A 583 12.38 13.46 23.86
N PHE A 584 13.45 13.55 23.07
CA PHE A 584 14.28 12.41 22.69
C PHE A 584 15.72 12.69 23.10
N ASN A 585 16.33 11.72 23.78
CA ASN A 585 17.77 11.72 24.06
C ASN A 585 18.44 10.58 23.28
N PHE A 586 19.05 10.90 22.14
CA PHE A 586 19.81 9.96 21.30
C PHE A 586 21.25 9.76 21.78
N HIS A 587 21.68 10.42 22.86
CA HIS A 587 23.03 10.26 23.37
C HIS A 587 23.25 8.79 23.79
N THR A 588 24.42 8.26 23.46
CA THR A 588 24.78 6.87 23.73
C THR A 588 24.99 6.53 25.21
N GLU A 589 25.43 7.51 26.02
CA GLU A 589 25.81 7.30 27.42
C GLU A 589 25.26 8.38 28.39
N LYS A 590 25.16 9.65 27.97
CA LYS A 590 24.80 10.74 28.90
C LYS A 590 23.30 10.77 29.20
N SER A 591 23.00 10.88 30.50
CA SER A 591 21.68 11.15 31.05
C SER A 591 21.68 12.53 31.69
N PHE A 592 20.61 13.31 31.51
CA PHE A 592 20.56 14.70 31.99
C PHE A 592 19.46 14.87 33.05
N PRO A 593 19.79 15.16 34.32
CA PRO A 593 18.82 15.24 35.43
C PRO A 593 17.91 16.47 35.39
N ASP A 594 18.48 17.63 35.04
CA ASP A 594 17.79 18.93 35.07
C ASP A 594 17.83 19.59 33.68
N TYR A 595 17.47 18.84 32.64
CA TYR A 595 17.55 19.36 31.26
C TYR A 595 16.44 20.38 31.02
N ALA A 596 16.83 21.61 30.68
CA ALA A 596 15.87 22.67 30.37
C ALA A 596 15.30 22.48 28.97
N ILE A 597 13.97 22.48 28.86
CA ILE A 597 13.25 22.44 27.59
C ILE A 597 12.22 23.55 27.50
N GLY A 598 11.99 24.06 26.29
CA GLY A 598 11.00 25.09 26.02
C GLY A 598 9.61 24.48 25.83
N VAL A 599 8.58 25.09 26.43
CA VAL A 599 7.18 24.65 26.29
C VAL A 599 6.25 25.81 25.92
N PRO A 600 5.24 25.58 25.06
CA PRO A 600 4.43 26.66 24.52
C PRO A 600 3.48 27.29 25.55
N ASN A 601 2.98 26.52 26.52
CA ASN A 601 1.98 26.97 27.48
C ASN A 601 2.50 26.85 28.91
N ALA A 602 2.13 27.79 29.78
CA ALA A 602 2.39 27.66 31.20
C ALA A 602 1.47 26.60 31.83
N GLY A 603 1.97 25.83 32.78
CA GLY A 603 1.18 24.88 33.57
C GLY A 603 2.01 23.75 34.15
N THR A 604 1.29 22.73 34.59
CA THR A 604 1.85 21.46 35.04
C THR A 604 1.79 20.45 33.90
N TYR A 605 2.90 19.76 33.67
CA TYR A 605 3.04 18.71 32.67
C TYR A 605 3.25 17.36 33.35
N LYS A 606 2.75 16.30 32.73
CA LYS A 606 2.96 14.91 33.18
C LYS A 606 3.37 14.02 32.02
N VAL A 607 4.16 13.00 32.33
CA VAL A 607 4.52 11.93 31.39
C VAL A 607 3.25 11.18 30.99
N VAL A 608 3.01 11.06 29.69
CA VAL A 608 1.89 10.28 29.13
C VAL A 608 2.35 9.09 28.30
N LEU A 609 3.64 9.06 27.92
CA LEU A 609 4.31 7.91 27.34
C LEU A 609 5.82 8.03 27.61
N ASN A 610 6.46 6.94 28.00
CA ASN A 610 7.88 6.89 28.32
C ASN A 610 8.48 5.57 27.82
N SER A 611 9.46 5.62 26.92
CA SER A 611 10.11 4.41 26.39
C SER A 611 10.99 3.70 27.40
N ASP A 612 11.32 4.33 28.53
CA ASP A 612 12.12 3.72 29.60
C ASP A 612 11.29 2.86 30.57
N ASP A 613 9.98 2.72 30.36
CA ASP A 613 9.13 1.82 31.17
C ASP A 613 9.51 0.34 30.93
N GLU A 614 9.48 -0.47 31.98
CA GLU A 614 9.73 -1.93 31.89
C GLU A 614 8.79 -2.64 30.92
N LEU A 615 7.56 -2.14 30.74
CA LEU A 615 6.59 -2.66 29.77
C LEU A 615 7.11 -2.61 28.32
N PHE A 616 8.03 -1.67 28.05
CA PHE A 616 8.65 -1.44 26.75
C PHE A 616 10.13 -1.83 26.73
N GLY A 617 10.59 -2.58 27.73
CA GLY A 617 11.96 -3.08 27.83
C GLY A 617 12.98 -2.03 28.28
N GLY A 618 12.49 -0.94 28.90
CA GLY A 618 13.33 0.09 29.52
C GLY A 618 13.79 -0.26 30.94
N GLN A 619 14.42 0.70 31.61
CA GLN A 619 15.05 0.50 32.93
C GLN A 619 14.23 1.09 34.10
N SER A 620 13.04 1.62 33.83
CA SER A 620 12.13 2.25 34.78
C SER A 620 12.78 3.35 35.63
N ARG A 621 13.61 4.20 35.02
CA ARG A 621 14.34 5.28 35.73
C ARG A 621 13.50 6.56 35.90
N ILE A 622 12.40 6.68 35.19
CA ILE A 622 11.52 7.85 35.20
C ILE A 622 10.25 7.52 35.97
N ASP A 623 9.94 8.30 37.00
CA ASP A 623 8.68 8.22 37.71
C ASP A 623 7.62 9.09 37.00
N SER A 624 6.73 8.44 36.26
CA SER A 624 5.66 9.07 35.49
C SER A 624 4.61 9.80 36.36
N SER A 625 4.61 9.60 37.69
CA SER A 625 3.71 10.31 38.60
C SER A 625 4.18 11.73 38.92
N VAL A 626 5.45 12.05 38.67
CA VAL A 626 6.05 13.35 38.97
C VAL A 626 5.46 14.43 38.06
N ALA A 627 5.00 15.51 38.70
CA ALA A 627 4.55 16.72 38.03
C ALA A 627 5.75 17.59 37.61
N HIS A 628 5.70 18.16 36.41
CA HIS A 628 6.72 19.06 35.89
C HIS A 628 6.14 20.46 35.72
N PHE A 629 6.66 21.43 36.46
CA PHE A 629 6.14 22.79 36.48
C PHE A 629 6.90 23.65 35.48
N SER A 630 6.17 24.37 34.63
CA SER A 630 6.78 25.35 33.74
C SER A 630 6.96 26.71 34.42
N GLU A 631 8.05 27.39 34.12
CA GLU A 631 8.32 28.77 34.49
C GLU A 631 8.13 29.69 33.27
N PRO A 632 7.63 30.93 33.43
CA PRO A 632 7.45 31.90 32.35
C PRO A 632 8.79 32.54 31.94
N VAL A 633 9.71 31.71 31.46
CA VAL A 633 11.05 32.09 31.00
C VAL A 633 11.19 31.68 29.54
N ASN A 634 11.49 32.64 28.68
CA ASN A 634 11.77 32.36 27.28
C ASN A 634 12.97 31.42 27.15
N TYR A 635 12.77 30.27 26.51
CA TYR A 635 13.82 29.29 26.27
C TYR A 635 13.57 28.55 24.96
N ALA A 636 14.60 28.40 24.13
CA ALA A 636 14.52 27.70 22.83
C ALA A 636 13.33 28.15 21.95
N ASN A 637 13.12 29.48 21.86
CA ASN A 637 12.00 30.13 21.14
C ASN A 637 10.60 29.72 21.61
N ARG A 638 10.48 29.26 22.86
CA ARG A 638 9.21 29.05 23.56
C ARG A 638 9.06 30.01 24.74
N PRO A 639 7.83 30.44 25.07
CA PRO A 639 7.58 31.44 26.11
C PRO A 639 7.78 30.92 27.55
N ASN A 640 7.75 29.60 27.74
CA ASN A 640 7.93 28.97 29.04
C ASN A 640 9.03 27.91 28.96
N LYS A 641 9.56 27.53 30.12
CA LYS A 641 10.63 26.55 30.29
C LYS A 641 10.25 25.57 31.40
N MET A 642 10.52 24.28 31.23
CA MET A 642 10.47 23.31 32.32
C MET A 642 11.75 22.48 32.37
N LEU A 643 12.03 21.86 33.51
CA LEU A 643 13.17 20.96 33.71
C LEU A 643 12.69 19.51 33.67
N VAL A 644 13.46 18.65 33.02
CA VAL A 644 13.13 17.22 32.89
C VAL A 644 14.37 16.35 33.11
N TYR A 645 14.15 15.15 33.66
CA TYR A 645 15.14 14.08 33.66
C TYR A 645 15.01 13.27 32.38
N ILE A 646 16.08 13.21 31.58
CA ILE A 646 16.12 12.48 30.30
C ILE A 646 17.29 11.50 30.26
N PRO A 647 17.07 10.21 30.58
CA PRO A 647 18.11 9.18 30.47
C PRO A 647 18.59 8.99 29.03
N CYS A 648 19.81 8.46 28.86
CA CYS A 648 20.34 8.12 27.54
C CYS A 648 19.43 7.12 26.80
N ARG A 649 19.29 7.30 25.48
CA ARG A 649 18.44 6.49 24.59
C ARG A 649 17.01 6.34 25.08
N THR A 650 16.35 7.47 25.36
CA THR A 650 14.93 7.48 25.76
C THR A 650 14.11 8.45 24.92
N ALA A 651 12.81 8.15 24.80
CA ALA A 651 11.81 9.06 24.30
C ALA A 651 10.69 9.21 25.34
N ILE A 652 10.32 10.45 25.63
CA ILE A 652 9.30 10.79 26.62
C ILE A 652 8.32 11.80 26.00
N VAL A 653 7.04 11.57 26.21
CA VAL A 653 5.96 12.45 25.77
C VAL A 653 5.27 13.01 27.01
N TYR A 654 5.14 14.33 27.05
CA TYR A 654 4.47 15.06 28.12
C TYR A 654 3.18 15.68 27.61
N ALA A 655 2.13 15.63 28.44
CA ALA A 655 0.91 16.40 28.24
C ALA A 655 0.75 17.41 29.36
N ARG A 656 0.18 18.58 29.03
CA ARG A 656 -0.23 19.56 30.03
C ARG A 656 -1.49 19.06 30.73
N GLU A 657 -1.54 19.17 32.06
CA GLU A 657 -2.77 18.93 32.81
C GLU A 657 -3.84 19.98 32.45
N PRO A 658 -5.14 19.59 32.43
CA PRO A 658 -6.25 20.48 32.05
C PRO A 658 -6.32 21.79 32.83
#